data_AF-A0A1D6I188-F1
#
_entry.id   AF-A0A1D6I188-F1
#
_cell.length_a   1.000
_cell.length_b   1.000
_cell.length_c   1.000
_cell.angle_alpha   90.00
_cell.angle_beta   90.00
_cell.angle_gamma   90.00
#
_symmetry.space_group_name_H-M   'P 1'
#
loop_
_entity.id
_entity.type
_entity.pdbx_description
1 polymer ?
#
loop_
_entity_poly.entity_id
_entity_poly.type
_entity_poly.pdbx_seq_one_letter_code
_entity_poly.pdbx_strand_id
1 'polypeptide(L)'
;MGGGGGFRGSCRVGAVLLFSAWVALAALSRLLRPVPNGCVMTYMYPTYIPIAATPRNISSDRYGLFLYHEGWKQIDFAKHIRGLRGVPVLFIPGNGGSYKQVRSLAAESFRAYQNGPLEPTFYQEASSSLPGDGLNNFSIPSRYGRMLDWFAVDLEGEHSAMDGQILEEHTEYVVYAIHRILDQYKESHLERSKGGAQSSPDLPSSVILVGHSMGGFVARAAVVHPNLRKSAVETILTLSSPHQYPPIALQPSLGHFFSHVNEEWRKGYKTGVSHAISSKLSNVVVVSVSGGIHDYQIRSRLASLDGIVPSTHGFMVGSSSMKNVWLSMEHQSILWCNQLAVQVAHTLLSIIDPVDRQPFSSTQKRVFVFTKMLQSAVPQSLSSMTHVPASLSRNLPANENQDAGELHKKDSLSCPSSTEWTSDGLEKDLYIQSNSVTVLAMDGRRRWLDIKKLGSNGRGHFVFVTNLAPCSGVRIHLWPEKHHSPVQNELPASKKIVEVTSKMVQIPAGPAPKQVEPGSQTEQPPPSAFLLLSPGEMSGFRFMTISVAPRPTISGRPPPAASMAVGQFFSPEEGASSFSIGTIIRSSFAPKEIFLLEDHPLALNLSFSASLGLLPVTLSLKTAGCGIKNPGDQMEAERNNLCKLRCFPPVALAWDSVSGLHIIPNIYSETVVVDSSPAFWDSPEGTDKTTVLILADPHCSYEVTSRASLSDAASRFFLLYSSEILGFMVAIMFFGIMRQTSAWECDSSMPSILSAIESNLGLPKAFMFLCFMPILVFCAFFIFTAEQKPPFGTFLLVTLICYIVANGFTILLILSSKLLLYVVAILHVFTKRRWQSWGNGVQSAFLGQFLSFSSFQSVKIVQMLRNNPNIIVAVATLPLVCLVHPAIGLGLLLLSHAFHAHSNLCSFFS
;
A
#
# COMPACT_ATOMS: atom_id res chain seq x y z
N MET A 1 23.30 14.70 54.46
CA MET A 1 23.12 13.50 53.61
C MET A 1 22.31 13.90 52.37
N GLY A 2 22.96 14.21 51.24
CA GLY A 2 22.26 14.76 50.06
C GLY A 2 22.95 14.50 48.70
N GLY A 3 23.89 13.55 48.64
CA GLY A 3 24.70 13.31 47.43
C GLY A 3 24.18 12.21 46.49
N GLY A 4 23.24 11.36 46.91
CA GLY A 4 22.82 10.17 46.14
C GLY A 4 21.70 10.39 45.12
N GLY A 5 20.96 11.51 45.21
CA GLY A 5 19.79 11.78 44.36
C GLY A 5 20.13 12.32 42.96
N GLY A 6 21.09 13.26 42.86
CA GLY A 6 21.44 13.92 41.60
C GLY A 6 22.16 13.03 40.57
N PHE A 7 22.95 12.06 41.05
CA PHE A 7 23.65 11.12 40.16
C PHE A 7 22.69 10.09 39.55
N ARG A 8 21.73 9.57 40.34
CA ARG A 8 20.71 8.63 39.87
C ARG A 8 19.74 9.25 38.86
N GLY A 9 19.39 10.52 39.01
CA GLY A 9 18.54 11.25 38.05
C GLY A 9 19.24 11.44 36.70
N SER A 10 20.48 11.94 36.72
CA SER A 10 21.30 12.15 35.53
C SER A 10 21.51 10.88 34.70
N CYS A 11 21.69 9.72 35.35
CA CYS A 11 21.78 8.43 34.65
C CYS A 11 20.48 8.01 33.94
N ARG A 12 19.31 8.35 34.49
CA ARG A 12 18.00 8.02 33.88
C ARG A 12 17.74 8.87 32.63
N VAL A 13 18.00 10.17 32.74
CA VAL A 13 17.92 11.10 31.60
C VAL A 13 18.85 10.65 30.47
N GLY A 14 20.10 10.31 30.83
CA GLY A 14 21.07 9.75 29.88
C GLY A 14 20.58 8.47 29.19
N ALA A 15 20.00 7.52 29.94
CA ALA A 15 19.47 6.29 29.38
C ALA A 15 18.30 6.51 28.40
N VAL A 16 17.33 7.36 28.75
CA VAL A 16 16.18 7.70 27.88
C VAL A 16 16.64 8.42 26.62
N LEU A 17 17.60 9.35 26.74
CA LEU A 17 18.18 10.04 25.60
C LEU A 17 18.92 9.07 24.67
N LEU A 18 19.76 8.19 25.21
CA LEU A 18 20.49 7.19 24.41
C LEU A 18 19.54 6.24 23.70
N PHE A 19 18.51 5.74 24.38
CA PHE A 19 17.50 4.89 23.77
C PHE A 19 16.76 5.61 22.65
N SER A 20 16.25 6.82 22.91
CA SER A 20 15.48 7.58 21.91
C SER A 20 16.35 7.99 20.72
N ALA A 21 17.61 8.37 20.95
CA ALA A 21 18.56 8.65 19.89
C ALA A 21 18.88 7.41 19.05
N TRP A 22 19.05 6.24 19.69
CA TRP A 22 19.26 4.98 18.96
C TRP A 22 18.06 4.63 18.08
N VAL A 23 16.82 4.67 18.60
CA VAL A 23 15.61 4.40 17.81
C VAL A 23 15.49 5.40 16.65
N ALA A 24 15.71 6.70 16.90
CA ALA A 24 15.63 7.73 15.89
C ALA A 24 16.70 7.59 14.79
N LEU A 25 17.96 7.33 15.16
CA LEU A 25 19.03 7.10 14.20
C LEU A 25 18.81 5.82 13.39
N ALA A 26 18.35 4.74 14.02
CA ALA A 26 18.02 3.50 13.34
C ALA A 26 16.91 3.71 12.31
N ALA A 27 15.84 4.43 12.70
CA ALA A 27 14.74 4.78 11.81
C ALA A 27 15.19 5.67 10.66
N LEU A 28 15.94 6.75 10.94
CA LEU A 28 16.44 7.67 9.93
C LEU A 28 17.37 6.98 8.93
N SER A 29 18.24 6.08 9.41
CA SER A 29 19.16 5.31 8.56
C SER A 29 18.45 4.40 7.56
N ARG A 30 17.17 4.07 7.81
CA ARG A 30 16.33 3.27 6.92
C ARG A 30 15.42 4.13 6.06
N LEU A 31 14.78 5.16 6.62
CA LEU A 31 13.94 6.10 5.86
C LEU A 31 14.71 6.88 4.79
N LEU A 32 16.01 7.12 5.00
CA LEU A 32 16.87 7.79 4.02
C LEU A 32 17.37 6.86 2.91
N ARG A 33 17.14 5.54 3.00
CA ARG A 33 17.56 4.63 1.92
C ARG A 33 16.58 4.74 0.75
N PRO A 34 17.08 4.93 -0.48
CA PRO A 34 16.21 4.92 -1.65
C PRO A 34 15.55 3.54 -1.77
N VAL A 35 14.24 3.54 -1.98
CA VAL A 35 13.47 2.33 -2.24
C VAL A 35 13.84 1.82 -3.64
N PRO A 36 14.22 0.53 -3.79
CA PRO A 36 14.45 -0.04 -5.12
C PRO A 36 13.13 -0.07 -5.89
N ASN A 37 12.96 0.88 -6.81
CA ASN A 37 11.75 0.98 -7.62
C ASN A 37 11.94 0.08 -8.85
N GLY A 38 11.42 -1.15 -8.81
CA GLY A 38 11.30 -2.07 -9.96
C GLY A 38 10.34 -1.59 -11.06
N CYS A 39 9.92 -0.34 -10.95
CA CYS A 39 8.95 0.31 -11.80
C CYS A 39 9.61 0.85 -13.07
N VAL A 40 9.03 0.55 -14.23
CA VAL A 40 9.48 1.12 -15.51
C VAL A 40 8.87 2.51 -15.68
N MET A 41 9.69 3.47 -16.11
CA MET A 41 9.23 4.84 -16.38
C MET A 41 8.30 4.89 -17.60
N THR A 42 7.26 5.74 -17.50
CA THR A 42 6.42 6.14 -18.63
C THR A 42 7.01 7.35 -19.35
N TYR A 43 6.88 7.38 -20.66
CA TYR A 43 7.30 8.50 -21.51
C TYR A 43 6.09 9.00 -22.31
N MET A 44 5.97 10.30 -22.56
CA MET A 44 4.78 10.88 -23.19
C MET A 44 5.07 12.25 -23.80
N TYR A 45 4.19 12.72 -24.68
CA TYR A 45 4.19 14.06 -25.26
C TYR A 45 2.89 14.81 -24.90
N PRO A 46 2.79 15.36 -23.67
CA PRO A 46 1.55 15.87 -23.14
C PRO A 46 1.24 17.27 -23.65
N THR A 47 0.03 17.46 -24.16
CA THR A 47 -0.56 18.78 -24.45
C THR A 47 -1.84 18.94 -23.62
N TYR A 48 -2.01 20.09 -22.95
CA TYR A 48 -3.18 20.37 -22.12
C TYR A 48 -4.01 21.49 -22.75
N ILE A 49 -5.24 21.16 -23.09
CA ILE A 49 -6.18 22.05 -23.77
C ILE A 49 -7.15 22.62 -22.72
N PRO A 50 -7.16 23.93 -22.46
CA PRO A 50 -8.08 24.50 -21.48
C PRO A 50 -9.54 24.40 -21.95
N ILE A 51 -10.43 23.99 -21.04
CA ILE A 51 -11.88 23.97 -21.25
C ILE A 51 -12.47 25.23 -20.63
N ALA A 52 -13.20 26.02 -21.42
CA ALA A 52 -13.76 27.28 -20.96
C ALA A 52 -14.81 27.07 -19.86
N ALA A 53 -14.72 27.88 -18.79
CA ALA A 53 -15.72 27.95 -17.74
C ALA A 53 -16.94 28.78 -18.18
N THR A 54 -18.14 28.24 -18.01
CA THR A 54 -19.42 28.93 -18.22
C THR A 54 -20.46 28.48 -17.20
N PRO A 55 -21.16 29.38 -16.46
CA PRO A 55 -20.87 30.81 -16.24
C PRO A 55 -19.75 31.01 -15.20
N ARG A 56 -19.17 32.22 -15.16
CA ARG A 56 -18.12 32.61 -14.19
C ARG A 56 -18.70 32.71 -12.78
N ASN A 57 -18.58 31.63 -12.00
CA ASN A 57 -18.74 31.68 -10.55
C ASN A 57 -17.36 31.89 -9.88
N ILE A 58 -17.34 32.35 -8.63
CA ILE A 58 -16.11 32.66 -7.88
C ILE A 58 -15.12 31.47 -7.83
N SER A 59 -15.61 30.23 -7.78
CA SER A 59 -14.78 29.01 -7.81
C SER A 59 -14.21 28.68 -9.19
N SER A 60 -14.88 29.09 -10.28
CA SER A 60 -14.40 28.87 -11.65
C SER A 60 -13.29 29.84 -12.09
N ASP A 61 -13.06 30.91 -11.32
CA ASP A 61 -11.94 31.83 -11.53
C ASP A 61 -10.67 31.37 -10.80
N ARG A 62 -10.78 30.49 -9.80
CA ARG A 62 -9.65 29.94 -9.04
C ARG A 62 -9.12 28.63 -9.62
N TYR A 63 -10.02 27.71 -10.00
CA TYR A 63 -9.64 26.37 -10.45
C TYR A 63 -9.79 26.21 -11.96
N GLY A 64 -8.99 25.31 -12.55
CA GLY A 64 -8.93 25.07 -13.99
C GLY A 64 -9.46 23.69 -14.42
N LEU A 65 -9.82 23.54 -15.69
CA LEU A 65 -10.20 22.26 -16.29
C LEU A 65 -9.48 22.11 -17.63
N PHE A 66 -8.74 21.02 -17.79
CA PHE A 66 -7.93 20.75 -18.97
C PHE A 66 -8.30 19.42 -19.60
N LEU A 67 -8.31 19.35 -20.93
CA LEU A 67 -8.35 18.12 -21.72
C LEU A 67 -6.91 17.74 -22.12
N TYR A 68 -6.52 16.51 -21.84
CA TYR A 68 -5.24 15.95 -22.24
C TYR A 68 -5.26 15.52 -23.71
N HIS A 69 -4.19 15.83 -24.42
CA HIS A 69 -3.93 15.36 -25.78
C HIS A 69 -2.51 14.79 -25.88
N GLU A 70 -2.38 13.56 -26.39
CA GLU A 70 -1.09 12.92 -26.66
C GLU A 70 -0.60 13.26 -28.06
N GLY A 71 0.57 13.90 -28.16
CA GLY A 71 1.24 14.12 -29.44
C GLY A 71 2.14 15.35 -29.46
N TRP A 72 3.10 15.32 -30.38
CA TRP A 72 4.06 16.41 -30.60
C TRP A 72 3.63 17.41 -31.68
N LYS A 73 2.57 17.10 -32.44
CA LYS A 73 2.07 17.97 -33.52
C LYS A 73 1.22 19.09 -32.94
N GLN A 74 1.37 20.30 -33.48
CA GLN A 74 0.51 21.42 -33.14
C GLN A 74 -0.92 21.15 -33.61
N ILE A 75 -1.89 21.35 -32.73
CA ILE A 75 -3.32 21.12 -32.97
C ILE A 75 -4.11 22.40 -32.72
N ASP A 76 -5.20 22.59 -33.46
CA ASP A 76 -6.18 23.63 -33.18
C ASP A 76 -7.09 23.16 -32.04
N PHE A 77 -6.93 23.80 -30.88
CA PHE A 77 -7.67 23.48 -29.66
C PHE A 77 -9.18 23.63 -29.82
N ALA A 78 -9.65 24.70 -30.48
CA ALA A 78 -11.07 24.94 -30.65
C ALA A 78 -11.71 23.88 -31.56
N LYS A 79 -11.01 23.51 -32.65
CA LYS A 79 -11.44 22.43 -33.53
C LYS A 79 -11.42 21.07 -32.83
N HIS A 80 -10.41 20.80 -32.01
CA HIS A 80 -10.29 19.54 -31.26
C HIS A 80 -11.45 19.38 -30.26
N ILE A 81 -11.73 20.42 -29.47
CA ILE A 81 -12.83 20.41 -28.49
C ILE A 81 -14.19 20.20 -29.17
N ARG A 82 -14.46 20.88 -30.30
CA ARG A 82 -15.71 20.69 -31.06
C ARG A 82 -15.86 19.28 -31.64
N GLY A 83 -14.76 18.54 -31.76
CA GLY A 83 -14.69 17.24 -32.39
C GLY A 83 -14.75 16.04 -31.44
N LEU A 84 -15.03 16.23 -30.15
CA LEU A 84 -14.99 15.16 -29.13
C LEU A 84 -15.95 13.99 -29.43
N ARG A 85 -15.46 12.77 -29.23
CA ARG A 85 -16.14 11.49 -29.55
C ARG A 85 -15.81 10.34 -28.61
N GLY A 86 -14.85 10.48 -27.71
CA GLY A 86 -14.45 9.43 -26.77
C GLY A 86 -15.38 9.34 -25.56
N VAL A 87 -14.96 8.52 -24.60
CA VAL A 87 -15.62 8.41 -23.29
C VAL A 87 -14.92 9.35 -22.31
N PRO A 88 -15.64 10.27 -21.64
CA PRO A 88 -15.01 11.22 -20.73
C PRO A 88 -14.50 10.56 -19.45
N VAL A 89 -13.24 10.82 -19.14
CA VAL A 89 -12.60 10.45 -17.87
C VAL A 89 -12.13 11.73 -17.19
N LEU A 90 -12.45 11.93 -15.91
CA LEU A 90 -11.99 13.09 -15.14
C LEU A 90 -10.97 12.65 -14.09
N PHE A 91 -9.74 13.14 -14.24
CA PHE A 91 -8.68 12.98 -13.26
C PHE A 91 -8.74 14.08 -12.20
N ILE A 92 -8.64 13.67 -10.93
CA ILE A 92 -8.67 14.56 -9.76
C ILE A 92 -7.34 14.39 -9.00
N PRO A 93 -6.48 15.42 -8.95
CA PRO A 93 -5.19 15.34 -8.28
C PRO A 93 -5.33 15.33 -6.76
N GLY A 94 -4.26 14.89 -6.10
CA GLY A 94 -4.15 14.86 -4.64
C GLY A 94 -3.74 16.19 -4.01
N ASN A 95 -3.47 16.13 -2.71
CA ASN A 95 -2.90 17.22 -1.91
C ASN A 95 -1.60 17.75 -2.53
N GLY A 96 -1.51 19.06 -2.80
CA GLY A 96 -0.34 19.66 -3.46
C GLY A 96 -0.11 19.17 -4.90
N GLY A 97 -1.07 18.47 -5.48
CA GLY A 97 -0.98 17.87 -6.81
C GLY A 97 -1.34 18.85 -7.92
N SER A 98 -1.14 18.42 -9.16
CA SER A 98 -1.55 19.20 -10.34
C SER A 98 -2.23 18.31 -11.36
N TYR A 99 -3.05 18.91 -12.22
CA TYR A 99 -3.69 18.24 -13.36
C TYR A 99 -2.68 17.48 -14.24
N LYS A 100 -1.40 17.86 -14.23
CA LYS A 100 -0.34 17.24 -15.03
C LYS A 100 -0.03 15.80 -14.61
N GLN A 101 -0.41 15.38 -13.41
CA GLN A 101 -0.21 14.02 -12.91
C GLN A 101 -0.93 12.95 -13.75
N VAL A 102 -1.97 13.32 -14.50
CA VAL A 102 -2.74 12.43 -15.38
C VAL A 102 -1.93 11.84 -16.55
N ARG A 103 -0.81 12.50 -16.91
CA ARG A 103 -0.12 12.31 -18.19
C ARG A 103 0.22 10.85 -18.53
N SER A 104 0.66 10.06 -17.55
CA SER A 104 1.09 8.69 -17.78
C SER A 104 -0.12 7.80 -18.10
N LEU A 105 -1.20 7.94 -17.34
CA LEU A 105 -2.45 7.20 -17.56
C LEU A 105 -3.09 7.58 -18.89
N ALA A 106 -3.12 8.86 -19.22
CA ALA A 106 -3.69 9.34 -20.46
C ALA A 106 -2.88 8.91 -21.69
N ALA A 107 -1.55 8.99 -21.63
CA ALA A 107 -0.66 8.53 -22.69
C ALA A 107 -0.77 7.01 -22.92
N GLU A 108 -0.75 6.20 -21.86
CA GLU A 108 -0.91 4.75 -21.98
C GLU A 108 -2.33 4.36 -22.44
N SER A 109 -3.37 5.10 -22.04
CA SER A 109 -4.74 4.91 -22.58
C SER A 109 -4.80 5.16 -24.08
N PHE A 110 -4.13 6.20 -24.55
CA PHE A 110 -4.06 6.51 -25.98
C PHE A 110 -3.30 5.43 -26.76
N ARG A 111 -2.16 4.96 -26.24
CA ARG A 111 -1.39 3.85 -26.84
C ARG A 111 -2.17 2.55 -26.87
N ALA A 112 -2.82 2.20 -25.77
CA ALA A 112 -3.66 1.01 -25.67
C ALA A 112 -4.81 1.05 -26.68
N TYR A 113 -5.45 2.20 -26.86
CA TYR A 113 -6.49 2.37 -27.88
C TYR A 113 -5.94 2.17 -29.31
N GLN A 114 -4.77 2.72 -29.63
CA GLN A 114 -4.16 2.60 -30.96
C GLN A 114 -3.68 1.17 -31.28
N ASN A 115 -3.03 0.52 -30.33
CA ASN A 115 -2.38 -0.77 -30.53
C ASN A 115 -3.32 -1.96 -30.29
N GLY A 116 -4.46 -1.75 -29.61
CA GLY A 116 -5.39 -2.80 -29.22
C GLY A 116 -5.07 -3.39 -27.83
N PRO A 117 -5.81 -4.43 -27.40
CA PRO A 117 -5.59 -5.06 -26.10
C PRO A 117 -4.21 -5.72 -26.00
N LEU A 118 -3.69 -5.93 -24.77
CA LEU A 118 -2.48 -6.74 -24.59
C LEU A 118 -2.68 -8.16 -25.13
N GLU A 119 -1.59 -8.83 -25.49
CA GLU A 119 -1.64 -10.22 -25.95
C GLU A 119 -2.40 -11.10 -24.92
N PRO A 120 -3.25 -12.04 -25.39
CA PRO A 120 -4.06 -12.88 -24.50
C PRO A 120 -3.26 -13.61 -23.42
N THR A 121 -1.98 -13.92 -23.69
CA THR A 121 -1.03 -14.54 -22.76
C THR A 121 -0.80 -13.71 -21.49
N PHE A 122 -0.85 -12.38 -21.55
CA PHE A 122 -0.76 -11.49 -20.38
C PHE A 122 -2.04 -11.46 -19.53
N TYR A 123 -3.15 -11.97 -20.08
CA TYR A 123 -4.44 -12.02 -19.39
C TYR A 123 -4.90 -13.44 -19.05
N GLN A 124 -4.22 -14.48 -19.53
CA GLN A 124 -4.60 -15.87 -19.33
C GLN A 124 -4.38 -16.26 -17.86
N GLU A 125 -5.49 -16.46 -17.17
CA GLU A 125 -5.52 -16.66 -15.73
C GLU A 125 -5.95 -18.07 -15.35
N ALA A 126 -5.79 -18.36 -14.06
CA ALA A 126 -6.38 -19.56 -13.50
C ALA A 126 -7.92 -19.51 -13.66
N SER A 127 -8.59 -20.61 -14.00
CA SER A 127 -10.04 -20.70 -14.06
C SER A 127 -10.62 -20.39 -12.67
N SER A 128 -11.11 -19.17 -12.48
CA SER A 128 -11.76 -18.73 -11.25
C SER A 128 -13.27 -18.93 -11.37
N SER A 129 -13.86 -19.64 -10.41
CA SER A 129 -15.30 -19.86 -10.36
C SER A 129 -16.01 -18.63 -9.82
N LEU A 130 -16.09 -17.56 -10.60
CA LEU A 130 -16.96 -16.42 -10.28
C LEU A 130 -18.44 -16.87 -10.44
N PRO A 131 -19.31 -16.67 -9.42
CA PRO A 131 -20.71 -17.06 -9.52
C PRO A 131 -21.46 -16.15 -10.51
N GLY A 132 -21.94 -16.69 -11.63
CA GLY A 132 -22.80 -15.97 -12.57
C GLY A 132 -22.86 -16.63 -13.94
N ASP A 133 -23.94 -17.38 -14.20
CA ASP A 133 -24.15 -18.19 -15.41
C ASP A 133 -24.22 -17.34 -16.71
N GLY A 134 -24.40 -16.02 -16.61
CA GLY A 134 -24.44 -15.07 -17.74
C GLY A 134 -23.15 -14.27 -18.00
N LEU A 135 -22.10 -14.42 -17.19
CA LEU A 135 -20.85 -13.64 -17.28
C LEU A 135 -19.68 -14.40 -17.93
N ASN A 136 -19.88 -15.69 -18.25
CA ASN A 136 -18.86 -16.58 -18.82
C ASN A 136 -18.46 -16.24 -20.27
N ASN A 137 -19.24 -15.39 -20.96
CA ASN A 137 -18.98 -14.99 -22.36
C ASN A 137 -18.22 -13.65 -22.50
N PHE A 138 -17.63 -13.10 -21.43
CA PHE A 138 -16.82 -11.89 -21.55
C PHE A 138 -15.47 -12.18 -22.21
N SER A 139 -15.36 -11.81 -23.48
CA SER A 139 -14.13 -11.79 -24.25
C SER A 139 -13.63 -10.36 -24.41
N ILE A 140 -12.32 -10.16 -24.29
CA ILE A 140 -11.70 -8.86 -24.57
C ILE A 140 -11.74 -8.68 -26.10
N PRO A 141 -12.33 -7.59 -26.62
CA PRO A 141 -12.44 -7.40 -28.06
C PRO A 141 -11.07 -7.20 -28.69
N SER A 142 -10.88 -7.61 -29.95
CA SER A 142 -9.61 -7.46 -30.68
C SER A 142 -9.18 -6.00 -30.87
N ARG A 143 -10.13 -5.05 -30.75
CA ARG A 143 -9.90 -3.61 -30.70
C ARG A 143 -10.90 -2.95 -29.75
N TYR A 144 -10.48 -1.87 -29.11
CA TYR A 144 -11.36 -1.08 -28.26
C TYR A 144 -12.32 -0.21 -29.07
N GLY A 145 -13.60 -0.19 -28.70
CA GLY A 145 -14.65 0.49 -29.47
C GLY A 145 -14.54 2.02 -29.46
N ARG A 146 -13.95 2.60 -28.40
CA ARG A 146 -13.73 4.04 -28.25
C ARG A 146 -12.50 4.37 -27.42
N MET A 147 -11.93 5.54 -27.66
CA MET A 147 -10.86 6.12 -26.85
C MET A 147 -11.40 6.76 -25.57
N LEU A 148 -10.52 6.90 -24.58
CA LEU A 148 -10.78 7.67 -23.37
C LEU A 148 -10.31 9.11 -23.57
N ASP A 149 -11.21 10.07 -23.41
CA ASP A 149 -10.88 11.50 -23.42
C ASP A 149 -10.61 11.93 -21.97
N TRP A 150 -9.33 12.10 -21.64
CA TRP A 150 -8.89 12.42 -20.28
C TRP A 150 -8.96 13.92 -20.00
N PHE A 151 -9.88 14.31 -19.14
CA PHE A 151 -9.93 15.62 -18.51
C PHE A 151 -9.18 15.58 -17.17
N ALA A 152 -8.68 16.71 -16.72
CA ALA A 152 -8.04 16.85 -15.42
C ALA A 152 -8.36 18.22 -14.82
N VAL A 153 -8.75 18.24 -13.54
CA VAL A 153 -8.96 19.49 -12.79
C VAL A 153 -7.64 20.04 -12.28
N ASP A 154 -7.51 21.36 -12.30
CA ASP A 154 -6.41 22.10 -11.67
C ASP A 154 -6.92 22.77 -10.39
N LEU A 155 -6.42 22.29 -9.25
CA LEU A 155 -6.86 22.70 -7.92
C LEU A 155 -5.81 23.61 -7.24
N GLU A 156 -5.01 24.32 -8.05
CA GLU A 156 -3.95 25.25 -7.61
C GLU A 156 -2.88 24.66 -6.66
N GLY A 157 -2.80 23.33 -6.57
CA GLY A 157 -1.88 22.66 -5.64
C GLY A 157 -2.18 22.95 -4.17
N GLU A 158 -3.43 23.24 -3.80
CA GLU A 158 -3.80 23.50 -2.41
C GLU A 158 -3.56 22.30 -1.49
N HIS A 159 -3.28 22.58 -0.22
CA HIS A 159 -2.96 21.56 0.80
C HIS A 159 -4.22 20.91 1.41
N SER A 160 -5.01 20.27 0.56
CA SER A 160 -6.31 19.66 0.91
C SER A 160 -6.25 18.54 1.96
N ALA A 161 -5.08 17.98 2.27
CA ALA A 161 -4.94 16.98 3.33
C ALA A 161 -5.01 17.57 4.75
N MET A 162 -4.98 18.90 4.90
CA MET A 162 -4.90 19.57 6.21
C MET A 162 -6.18 20.31 6.62
N ASP A 163 -7.09 20.58 5.67
CA ASP A 163 -8.29 21.39 5.92
C ASP A 163 -9.52 20.78 5.23
N GLY A 164 -10.59 20.58 6.01
CA GLY A 164 -11.87 20.09 5.51
C GLY A 164 -12.58 21.07 4.58
N GLN A 165 -12.44 22.37 4.79
CA GLN A 165 -13.09 23.39 3.96
C GLN A 165 -12.53 23.38 2.53
N ILE A 166 -11.21 23.20 2.39
CA ILE A 166 -10.56 23.08 1.07
C ILE A 166 -11.13 21.85 0.31
N LEU A 167 -11.34 20.72 1.00
CA LEU A 167 -11.92 19.53 0.36
C LEU A 167 -13.37 19.73 -0.07
N GLU A 168 -14.15 20.50 0.69
CA GLU A 168 -15.50 20.89 0.30
C GLU A 168 -15.47 21.76 -0.97
N GLU A 169 -14.61 22.78 -1.03
CA GLU A 169 -14.42 23.62 -2.22
C GLU A 169 -13.95 22.81 -3.44
N HIS A 170 -13.01 21.87 -3.26
CA HIS A 170 -12.57 20.94 -4.30
C HIS A 170 -13.73 20.06 -4.80
N THR A 171 -14.58 19.62 -3.88
CA THR A 171 -15.77 18.82 -4.22
C THR A 171 -16.77 19.62 -5.05
N GLU A 172 -17.06 20.86 -4.67
CA GLU A 172 -17.94 21.76 -5.44
C GLU A 172 -17.43 21.97 -6.86
N TYR A 173 -16.12 22.23 -7.00
CA TYR A 173 -15.51 22.43 -8.31
C TYR A 173 -15.48 21.17 -9.17
N VAL A 174 -15.22 20.00 -8.58
CA VAL A 174 -15.30 18.72 -9.31
C VAL A 174 -16.72 18.45 -9.81
N VAL A 175 -17.76 18.75 -9.02
CA VAL A 175 -19.16 18.64 -9.46
C VAL A 175 -19.44 19.57 -10.65
N TYR A 176 -18.94 20.81 -10.58
CA TYR A 176 -19.01 21.74 -11.71
C TYR A 176 -18.29 21.19 -12.95
N ALA A 177 -17.08 20.67 -12.81
CA ALA A 177 -16.29 20.11 -13.91
C ALA A 177 -17.00 18.94 -14.59
N ILE A 178 -17.62 18.03 -13.83
CA ILE A 178 -18.43 16.93 -14.36
C ILE A 178 -19.57 17.46 -15.25
N HIS A 179 -20.28 18.48 -14.79
CA HIS A 179 -21.37 19.08 -15.56
C HIS A 179 -20.84 19.75 -16.83
N ARG A 180 -19.75 20.50 -16.71
CA ARG A 180 -19.13 21.19 -17.85
C ARG A 180 -18.67 20.21 -18.93
N ILE A 181 -18.06 19.09 -18.53
CA ILE A 181 -17.64 18.02 -19.47
C ILE A 181 -18.86 17.49 -20.23
N LEU A 182 -19.92 17.07 -19.53
CA LEU A 182 -21.12 16.54 -20.17
C LEU A 182 -21.78 17.55 -21.12
N ASP A 183 -21.79 18.84 -20.75
CA ASP A 183 -22.31 19.89 -21.62
C ASP A 183 -21.40 20.16 -22.83
N GLN A 184 -20.08 20.06 -22.67
CA GLN A 184 -19.12 20.15 -23.77
C GLN A 184 -19.32 19.03 -24.81
N TYR A 185 -19.68 17.81 -24.37
CA TYR A 185 -20.03 16.73 -25.31
C TYR A 185 -21.35 16.98 -26.03
N LYS A 186 -22.34 17.59 -25.38
CA LYS A 186 -23.60 18.01 -26.05
C LYS A 186 -23.31 19.05 -27.13
N GLU A 187 -22.53 20.07 -26.81
CA GLU A 187 -22.09 21.09 -27.77
C GLU A 187 -21.37 20.47 -28.97
N SER A 188 -20.41 19.57 -28.70
CA SER A 188 -19.64 18.88 -29.74
C SER A 188 -20.52 17.98 -30.60
N HIS A 189 -21.51 17.30 -30.00
CA HIS A 189 -22.49 16.50 -30.73
C HIS A 189 -23.34 17.37 -31.66
N LEU A 190 -23.87 18.49 -31.18
CA LEU A 190 -24.68 19.42 -31.98
C LEU A 190 -23.90 19.97 -33.19
N GLU A 191 -22.64 20.36 -33.00
CA GLU A 191 -21.78 20.83 -34.09
C GLU A 191 -21.52 19.74 -35.14
N ARG A 192 -21.31 18.49 -34.71
CA ARG A 192 -21.16 17.35 -35.63
C ARG A 192 -22.44 17.05 -36.42
N SER A 193 -23.60 17.13 -35.76
CA SER A 193 -24.90 16.88 -36.40
C SER A 193 -25.24 17.93 -37.46
N LYS A 194 -24.79 19.18 -37.31
CA LYS A 194 -24.94 20.22 -38.36
C LYS A 194 -24.16 19.90 -39.64
N GLY A 195 -23.11 19.07 -39.55
CA GLY A 195 -22.23 18.70 -40.67
C GLY A 195 -22.69 17.51 -41.52
N GLY A 196 -23.93 17.01 -41.36
CA GLY A 196 -24.51 15.96 -42.24
C GLY A 196 -24.04 14.53 -41.97
N ALA A 197 -23.26 14.27 -40.92
CA ALA A 197 -22.89 12.91 -40.51
C ALA A 197 -24.04 12.25 -39.74
N GLN A 198 -24.43 11.01 -40.12
CA GLN A 198 -25.48 10.23 -39.44
C GLN A 198 -25.29 10.24 -37.92
N SER A 199 -26.34 10.62 -37.19
CA SER A 199 -26.35 10.73 -35.73
C SER A 199 -26.41 9.35 -35.07
N SER A 200 -25.25 8.73 -34.84
CA SER A 200 -25.13 7.68 -33.83
C SER A 200 -25.45 8.23 -32.43
N PRO A 201 -26.00 7.40 -31.50
CA PRO A 201 -26.29 7.78 -30.12
C PRO A 201 -25.00 7.89 -29.30
N ASP A 202 -24.12 8.80 -29.71
CA ASP A 202 -22.73 8.86 -29.30
C ASP A 202 -22.51 9.75 -28.06
N LEU A 203 -23.57 10.27 -27.45
CA LEU A 203 -23.52 11.22 -26.35
C LEU A 203 -23.29 10.51 -25.00
N PRO A 204 -22.16 10.75 -24.30
CA PRO A 204 -21.95 10.18 -22.97
C PRO A 204 -22.94 10.74 -21.95
N SER A 205 -23.50 9.83 -21.14
CA SER A 205 -24.41 10.17 -20.03
C SER A 205 -23.68 10.33 -18.69
N SER A 206 -22.48 9.75 -18.57
CA SER A 206 -21.70 9.72 -17.35
C SER A 206 -20.21 10.00 -17.62
N VAL A 207 -19.49 10.41 -16.57
CA VAL A 207 -18.05 10.64 -16.55
C VAL A 207 -17.40 9.62 -15.61
N ILE A 208 -16.33 8.97 -16.05
CA ILE A 208 -15.53 8.09 -15.20
C ILE A 208 -14.63 8.97 -14.34
N LEU A 209 -14.63 8.78 -13.02
CA LEU A 209 -13.75 9.53 -12.12
C LEU A 209 -12.49 8.72 -11.80
N VAL A 210 -11.32 9.35 -11.91
CA VAL A 210 -10.04 8.77 -11.49
C VAL A 210 -9.38 9.73 -10.50
N GLY A 211 -9.34 9.37 -9.23
CA GLY A 211 -8.77 10.23 -8.19
C GLY A 211 -7.47 9.67 -7.61
N HIS A 212 -6.51 10.54 -7.32
CA HIS A 212 -5.28 10.17 -6.62
C HIS A 212 -5.23 10.82 -5.24
N SER A 213 -4.78 10.08 -4.22
CA SER A 213 -4.65 10.61 -2.86
C SER A 213 -5.96 11.25 -2.38
N MET A 214 -5.92 12.48 -1.86
CA MET A 214 -7.12 13.24 -1.48
C MET A 214 -8.12 13.42 -2.63
N GLY A 215 -7.67 13.44 -3.89
CA GLY A 215 -8.54 13.54 -5.06
C GLY A 215 -9.48 12.34 -5.24
N GLY A 216 -9.10 11.15 -4.79
CA GLY A 216 -10.00 9.99 -4.75
C GLY A 216 -11.07 10.08 -3.67
N PHE A 217 -10.76 10.73 -2.55
CA PHE A 217 -11.76 11.07 -1.53
C PHE A 217 -12.74 12.13 -2.06
N VAL A 218 -12.23 13.19 -2.71
CA VAL A 218 -13.04 14.22 -3.39
C VAL A 218 -13.96 13.60 -4.45
N ALA A 219 -13.47 12.62 -5.23
CA ALA A 219 -14.28 11.90 -6.20
C ALA A 219 -15.52 11.26 -5.56
N ARG A 220 -15.35 10.62 -4.38
CA ARG A 220 -16.46 10.03 -3.63
C ARG A 220 -17.39 11.07 -3.01
N ALA A 221 -16.84 12.16 -2.49
CA ALA A 221 -17.63 13.28 -1.97
C ALA A 221 -18.52 13.89 -3.06
N ALA A 222 -17.99 14.04 -4.29
CA ALA A 222 -18.73 14.58 -5.43
C ALA A 222 -19.97 13.75 -5.79
N VAL A 223 -19.92 12.42 -5.63
CA VAL A 223 -21.06 11.54 -5.95
C VAL A 223 -22.26 11.73 -5.02
N VAL A 224 -22.01 11.99 -3.73
CA VAL A 224 -23.08 12.23 -2.74
C VAL A 224 -23.50 13.70 -2.68
N HIS A 225 -22.81 14.59 -3.38
CA HIS A 225 -23.09 16.01 -3.41
C HIS A 225 -24.55 16.30 -3.87
N PRO A 226 -25.28 17.22 -3.22
CA PRO A 226 -26.69 17.49 -3.52
C PRO A 226 -26.93 17.94 -4.97
N ASN A 227 -26.01 18.73 -5.54
CA ASN A 227 -26.14 19.33 -6.87
C ASN A 227 -25.66 18.43 -8.02
N LEU A 228 -25.15 17.22 -7.76
CA LEU A 228 -24.72 16.33 -8.85
C LEU A 228 -25.94 15.84 -9.66
N ARG A 229 -25.86 15.96 -10.99
CA ARG A 229 -26.87 15.41 -11.92
C ARG A 229 -26.98 13.89 -11.74
N LYS A 230 -28.21 13.35 -11.75
CA LYS A 230 -28.45 11.91 -11.61
C LYS A 230 -27.70 11.14 -12.71
N SER A 231 -27.09 10.01 -12.33
CA SER A 231 -26.31 9.13 -13.23
C SER A 231 -25.13 9.80 -13.94
N ALA A 232 -24.69 10.99 -13.52
CA ALA A 232 -23.54 11.66 -14.11
C ALA A 232 -22.20 10.98 -13.79
N VAL A 233 -22.16 10.13 -12.77
CA VAL A 233 -21.00 9.33 -12.38
C VAL A 233 -21.50 7.93 -12.03
N GLU A 234 -20.89 6.92 -12.64
CA GLU A 234 -21.22 5.51 -12.38
C GLU A 234 -19.98 4.65 -12.12
N THR A 235 -18.77 5.19 -12.31
CA THR A 235 -17.52 4.45 -12.13
C THR A 235 -16.46 5.37 -11.55
N ILE A 236 -15.85 4.92 -10.45
CA ILE A 236 -14.77 5.62 -9.76
C ILE A 236 -13.59 4.63 -9.62
N LEU A 237 -12.42 5.06 -10.05
CA LEU A 237 -11.15 4.41 -9.74
C LEU A 237 -10.33 5.33 -8.85
N THR A 238 -9.82 4.82 -7.74
CA THR A 238 -9.00 5.62 -6.83
C THR A 238 -7.61 5.00 -6.69
N LEU A 239 -6.58 5.83 -6.70
CA LEU A 239 -5.18 5.44 -6.62
C LEU A 239 -4.59 6.02 -5.32
N SER A 240 -4.12 5.17 -4.42
CA SER A 240 -3.54 5.54 -3.12
C SER A 240 -4.38 6.58 -2.38
N SER A 241 -5.71 6.41 -2.31
CA SER A 241 -6.63 7.42 -1.77
C SER A 241 -7.14 7.02 -0.38
N PRO A 242 -7.15 7.92 0.62
CA PRO A 242 -7.68 7.62 1.94
C PRO A 242 -9.21 7.66 1.95
N HIS A 243 -9.84 6.55 2.32
CA HIS A 243 -11.30 6.38 2.36
C HIS A 243 -11.85 6.29 3.78
N GLN A 244 -11.09 5.67 4.69
CA GLN A 244 -11.56 5.40 6.06
C GLN A 244 -11.52 6.65 6.96
N TYR A 245 -10.37 7.32 7.00
CA TYR A 245 -10.10 8.51 7.83
C TYR A 245 -9.02 9.37 7.18
N PRO A 246 -8.88 10.66 7.56
CA PRO A 246 -7.82 11.49 7.04
C PRO A 246 -6.44 10.95 7.45
N PRO A 247 -5.40 11.05 6.58
CA PRO A 247 -4.05 10.58 6.90
C PRO A 247 -3.44 11.28 8.13
N ILE A 248 -3.78 12.55 8.31
CA ILE A 248 -3.38 13.36 9.47
C ILE A 248 -4.61 14.17 9.90
N ALA A 249 -5.13 13.91 11.11
CA ALA A 249 -6.29 14.62 11.65
C ALA A 249 -5.87 15.90 12.39
N LEU A 250 -5.38 16.92 11.66
CA LEU A 250 -4.95 18.19 12.26
C LEU A 250 -6.12 19.06 12.77
N GLN A 251 -7.31 18.93 12.15
CA GLN A 251 -8.48 19.73 12.46
C GLN A 251 -9.74 18.85 12.59
N PRO A 252 -10.64 19.12 13.55
CA PRO A 252 -11.89 18.38 13.68
C PRO A 252 -12.79 18.43 12.44
N SER A 253 -12.81 19.55 11.71
CA SER A 253 -13.62 19.72 10.49
C SER A 253 -13.30 18.68 9.42
N LEU A 254 -12.01 18.36 9.24
CA LEU A 254 -11.56 17.33 8.30
C LEU A 254 -12.13 15.95 8.66
N GLY A 255 -12.07 15.57 9.95
CA GLY A 255 -12.65 14.33 10.44
C GLY A 255 -14.18 14.28 10.31
N HIS A 256 -14.86 15.40 10.54
CA HIS A 256 -16.31 15.53 10.33
C HIS A 256 -16.68 15.36 8.85
N PHE A 257 -15.93 15.95 7.92
CA PHE A 257 -16.19 15.82 6.50
C PHE A 257 -16.02 14.37 6.01
N PHE A 258 -14.95 13.68 6.43
CA PHE A 258 -14.78 12.24 6.19
C PHE A 258 -15.95 11.41 6.73
N SER A 259 -16.34 11.66 7.97
CA SER A 259 -17.43 10.94 8.63
C SER A 259 -18.75 11.15 7.91
N HIS A 260 -19.06 12.40 7.53
CA HIS A 260 -20.27 12.76 6.79
C HIS A 260 -20.35 12.04 5.45
N VAL A 261 -19.29 12.12 4.63
CA VAL A 261 -19.24 11.42 3.33
C VAL A 261 -19.40 9.91 3.52
N ASN A 262 -18.68 9.30 4.46
CA ASN A 262 -18.78 7.86 4.73
C ASN A 262 -20.18 7.45 5.20
N GLU A 263 -20.86 8.27 6.00
CA GLU A 263 -22.22 8.02 6.45
C GLU A 263 -23.22 8.08 5.29
N GLU A 264 -23.11 9.07 4.39
CA GLU A 264 -23.97 9.17 3.20
C GLU A 264 -23.76 7.99 2.25
N TRP A 265 -22.53 7.52 2.08
CA TRP A 265 -22.23 6.29 1.33
C TRP A 265 -22.88 5.06 1.98
N ARG A 266 -22.75 4.88 3.30
CA ARG A 266 -23.39 3.77 4.03
C ARG A 266 -24.92 3.82 3.91
N LYS A 267 -25.53 5.01 4.08
CA LYS A 267 -26.99 5.20 3.95
C LYS A 267 -27.48 4.85 2.54
N GLY A 268 -26.71 5.18 1.50
CA GLY A 268 -27.08 4.90 0.11
C GLY A 268 -27.18 3.42 -0.25
N TYR A 269 -26.64 2.52 0.58
CA TYR A 269 -26.72 1.07 0.40
C TYR A 269 -27.62 0.33 1.42
N LYS A 270 -28.19 1.01 2.42
CA LYS A 270 -29.10 0.36 3.40
C LYS A 270 -30.42 -0.02 2.71
N THR A 271 -30.64 -1.31 2.49
CA THR A 271 -31.91 -1.89 2.03
C THR A 271 -32.94 -1.86 3.16
N GLY A 272 -33.99 -1.04 3.06
CA GLY A 272 -35.08 -1.05 4.05
C GLY A 272 -35.96 0.21 4.17
N VAL A 273 -35.67 1.30 3.48
CA VAL A 273 -36.57 2.48 3.45
C VAL A 273 -37.12 2.65 2.03
N SER A 274 -38.32 2.12 1.84
CA SER A 274 -39.28 2.35 0.73
C SER A 274 -38.74 2.43 -0.71
N HIS A 275 -39.26 1.53 -1.55
CA HIS A 275 -39.09 1.39 -3.02
C HIS A 275 -39.36 2.63 -3.91
N ALA A 276 -39.41 3.86 -3.37
CA ALA A 276 -39.83 5.06 -4.11
C ALA A 276 -38.70 6.02 -4.50
N ILE A 277 -37.46 5.83 -4.02
CA ILE A 277 -36.32 6.69 -4.41
C ILE A 277 -35.15 5.78 -4.81
N SER A 278 -34.92 5.62 -6.12
CA SER A 278 -33.68 5.04 -6.66
C SER A 278 -32.49 5.69 -5.94
N SER A 279 -31.75 4.91 -5.15
CA SER A 279 -30.65 5.44 -4.36
C SER A 279 -29.58 5.98 -5.32
N LYS A 280 -29.06 7.19 -5.03
CA LYS A 280 -28.05 7.86 -5.86
C LYS A 280 -26.82 6.99 -6.17
N LEU A 281 -26.57 5.94 -5.37
CA LEU A 281 -25.41 5.05 -5.43
C LEU A 281 -25.67 3.68 -6.07
N SER A 282 -26.92 3.37 -6.45
CA SER A 282 -27.32 2.03 -6.93
C SER A 282 -26.55 1.53 -8.17
N ASN A 283 -26.08 2.45 -9.02
CA ASN A 283 -25.30 2.12 -10.20
C ASN A 283 -23.81 2.47 -10.05
N VAL A 284 -23.36 2.99 -8.91
CA VAL A 284 -21.99 3.49 -8.77
C VAL A 284 -21.04 2.38 -8.36
N VAL A 285 -19.99 2.16 -9.15
CA VAL A 285 -18.88 1.24 -8.85
C VAL A 285 -17.65 2.00 -8.38
N VAL A 286 -17.01 1.54 -7.30
CA VAL A 286 -15.76 2.11 -6.78
C VAL A 286 -14.67 1.06 -6.66
N VAL A 287 -13.54 1.27 -7.32
CA VAL A 287 -12.36 0.42 -7.18
C VAL A 287 -11.22 1.23 -6.55
N SER A 288 -10.61 0.69 -5.51
CA SER A 288 -9.48 1.32 -4.81
C SER A 288 -8.20 0.53 -5.05
N VAL A 289 -7.15 1.21 -5.51
CA VAL A 289 -5.81 0.62 -5.70
C VAL A 289 -4.84 1.22 -4.68
N SER A 290 -4.25 0.40 -3.81
CA SER A 290 -3.25 0.87 -2.82
C SER A 290 -1.81 0.75 -3.33
N GLY A 291 -0.93 1.67 -2.92
CA GLY A 291 0.50 1.63 -3.23
C GLY A 291 1.28 0.54 -2.46
N GLY A 292 0.69 -0.04 -1.40
CA GLY A 292 1.33 -1.08 -0.59
C GLY A 292 2.43 -0.55 0.34
N ILE A 293 3.39 -1.41 0.70
CA ILE A 293 4.40 -1.16 1.75
C ILE A 293 5.27 0.09 1.60
N HIS A 294 5.44 0.60 0.38
CA HIS A 294 6.25 1.79 0.07
C HIS A 294 5.43 3.09 0.05
N ASP A 295 4.09 3.01 0.13
CA ASP A 295 3.24 4.19 0.31
C ASP A 295 3.16 4.57 1.80
N TYR A 296 4.11 5.39 2.23
CA TYR A 296 4.16 5.86 3.62
C TYR A 296 3.11 6.92 3.95
N GLN A 297 2.47 7.54 2.94
CA GLN A 297 1.45 8.57 3.17
C GLN A 297 0.07 7.94 3.35
N ILE A 298 -0.29 7.01 2.46
CA ILE A 298 -1.60 6.35 2.42
C ILE A 298 -1.41 4.84 2.47
N ARG A 299 -1.30 4.34 3.69
CA ARG A 299 -1.22 2.90 3.98
C ARG A 299 -2.47 2.15 3.51
N SER A 300 -2.33 0.86 3.23
CA SER A 300 -3.43 0.05 2.66
C SER A 300 -4.73 0.08 3.47
N ARG A 301 -4.65 0.16 4.81
CA ARG A 301 -5.87 0.29 5.65
C ARG A 301 -6.66 1.56 5.35
N LEU A 302 -5.99 2.69 5.13
CA LEU A 302 -6.62 3.96 4.77
C LEU A 302 -7.34 3.85 3.42
N ALA A 303 -6.75 3.12 2.48
CA ALA A 303 -7.30 2.89 1.14
C ALA A 303 -8.42 1.85 1.06
N SER A 304 -8.78 1.20 2.18
CA SER A 304 -9.85 0.22 2.22
C SER A 304 -11.24 0.86 2.08
N LEU A 305 -12.14 0.16 1.39
CA LEU A 305 -13.56 0.51 1.25
C LEU A 305 -14.46 -0.27 2.24
N ASP A 306 -13.87 -1.08 3.12
CA ASP A 306 -14.60 -1.93 4.05
C ASP A 306 -15.54 -1.11 4.94
N GLY A 307 -16.77 -1.58 5.12
CA GLY A 307 -17.78 -0.89 5.92
C GLY A 307 -18.31 0.41 5.31
N ILE A 308 -17.90 0.75 4.08
CA ILE A 308 -18.33 1.94 3.33
C ILE A 308 -19.04 1.53 2.04
N VAL A 309 -18.40 0.67 1.24
CA VAL A 309 -18.93 0.18 -0.05
C VAL A 309 -19.08 -1.34 0.01
N PRO A 310 -20.25 -1.91 -0.33
CA PRO A 310 -20.43 -3.37 -0.37
C PRO A 310 -19.64 -3.99 -1.53
N SER A 311 -19.25 -5.27 -1.40
CA SER A 311 -18.46 -5.99 -2.42
C SER A 311 -19.16 -6.13 -3.78
N THR A 312 -20.48 -5.94 -3.82
CA THR A 312 -21.29 -5.88 -5.05
C THR A 312 -21.08 -4.61 -5.86
N HIS A 313 -20.53 -3.56 -5.26
CA HIS A 313 -20.33 -2.23 -5.86
C HIS A 313 -18.87 -1.78 -5.83
N GLY A 314 -17.95 -2.53 -5.21
CA GLY A 314 -16.56 -2.12 -5.16
C GLY A 314 -15.65 -3.06 -4.40
N PHE A 315 -14.35 -2.87 -4.57
CA PHE A 315 -13.32 -3.60 -3.84
C PHE A 315 -12.01 -2.80 -3.80
N MET A 316 -11.11 -3.22 -2.92
CA MET A 316 -9.73 -2.75 -2.86
C MET A 316 -8.78 -3.82 -3.41
N VAL A 317 -7.75 -3.40 -4.15
CA VAL A 317 -6.64 -4.24 -4.59
C VAL A 317 -5.30 -3.54 -4.30
N GLY A 318 -4.31 -4.28 -3.82
CA GLY A 318 -2.97 -3.75 -3.62
C GLY A 318 -2.16 -3.81 -4.92
N SER A 319 -1.37 -2.79 -5.24
CA SER A 319 -0.47 -2.81 -6.40
C SER A 319 0.51 -4.00 -6.40
N SER A 320 0.90 -4.50 -5.22
CA SER A 320 1.72 -5.70 -5.05
C SER A 320 1.01 -7.02 -5.35
N SER A 321 -0.34 -7.03 -5.40
CA SER A 321 -1.16 -8.21 -5.74
C SER A 321 -1.93 -8.02 -7.05
N MET A 322 -1.82 -6.84 -7.66
CA MET A 322 -2.47 -6.47 -8.90
C MET A 322 -1.79 -7.16 -10.08
N LYS A 323 -2.64 -7.73 -10.94
CA LYS A 323 -2.23 -8.44 -12.16
C LYS A 323 -1.31 -7.58 -13.03
N ASN A 324 -0.25 -8.18 -13.55
CA ASN A 324 0.79 -7.54 -14.38
C ASN A 324 1.58 -6.40 -13.71
N VAL A 325 1.32 -6.10 -12.43
CA VAL A 325 2.00 -5.02 -11.69
C VAL A 325 2.96 -5.59 -10.67
N TRP A 326 2.48 -6.37 -9.69
CA TRP A 326 3.29 -7.10 -8.70
C TRP A 326 4.36 -6.27 -7.98
N LEU A 327 4.13 -4.96 -7.80
CA LEU A 327 5.10 -4.03 -7.24
C LEU A 327 4.42 -3.12 -6.23
N SER A 328 5.06 -2.93 -5.09
CA SER A 328 4.70 -1.84 -4.20
C SER A 328 5.35 -0.54 -4.66
N MET A 329 4.62 0.56 -4.52
CA MET A 329 4.97 1.87 -5.07
C MET A 329 4.95 2.93 -3.98
N GLU A 330 5.87 3.90 -4.08
CA GLU A 330 5.75 5.14 -3.32
C GLU A 330 4.49 5.90 -3.71
N HIS A 331 4.04 6.81 -2.83
CA HIS A 331 2.76 7.52 -2.97
C HIS A 331 2.54 8.20 -4.32
N GLN A 332 3.59 8.79 -4.90
CA GLN A 332 3.52 9.45 -6.21
C GLN A 332 3.84 8.50 -7.37
N SER A 333 4.60 7.43 -7.12
CA SER A 333 5.01 6.46 -8.14
C SER A 333 3.84 5.71 -8.75
N ILE A 334 2.74 5.58 -8.00
CA ILE A 334 1.48 5.01 -8.51
C ILE A 334 0.94 5.74 -9.75
N LEU A 335 1.29 7.01 -9.97
CA LEU A 335 0.80 7.78 -11.11
C LEU A 335 1.66 7.69 -12.37
N TRP A 336 2.91 7.27 -12.26
CA TRP A 336 3.84 7.22 -13.40
C TRP A 336 4.42 5.84 -13.65
N CYS A 337 4.11 4.88 -12.79
CA CYS A 337 4.60 3.53 -13.00
C CYS A 337 3.96 2.86 -14.19
N ASN A 338 4.78 2.46 -15.17
CA ASN A 338 4.29 1.99 -16.46
C ASN A 338 3.45 0.72 -16.33
N GLN A 339 3.90 -0.26 -15.53
CA GLN A 339 3.15 -1.50 -15.32
C GLN A 339 1.71 -1.22 -14.83
N LEU A 340 1.56 -0.32 -13.87
CA LEU A 340 0.24 0.07 -13.34
C LEU A 340 -0.54 0.92 -14.34
N ALA A 341 0.11 1.90 -14.98
CA ALA A 341 -0.54 2.81 -15.92
C ALA A 341 -1.13 2.06 -17.12
N VAL A 342 -0.36 1.12 -17.69
CA VAL A 342 -0.82 0.21 -18.76
C VAL A 342 -2.01 -0.61 -18.28
N GLN A 343 -1.90 -1.26 -17.12
CA GLN A 343 -2.96 -2.13 -16.63
C GLN A 343 -4.26 -1.36 -16.35
N VAL A 344 -4.17 -0.16 -15.76
CA VAL A 344 -5.32 0.73 -15.54
C VAL A 344 -5.93 1.20 -16.86
N ALA A 345 -5.10 1.62 -17.82
CA ALA A 345 -5.53 2.06 -19.15
C ALA A 345 -6.36 0.98 -19.87
N HIS A 346 -5.82 -0.24 -19.95
CA HIS A 346 -6.53 -1.37 -20.56
C HIS A 346 -7.79 -1.75 -19.79
N THR A 347 -7.79 -1.62 -18.45
CA THR A 347 -8.98 -1.91 -17.62
C THR A 347 -10.11 -0.93 -17.93
N LEU A 348 -9.83 0.37 -17.98
CA LEU A 348 -10.81 1.40 -18.27
C LEU A 348 -11.34 1.34 -19.72
N LEU A 349 -10.52 0.90 -20.67
CA LEU A 349 -10.96 0.64 -22.04
C LEU A 349 -11.85 -0.62 -22.14
N SER A 350 -11.58 -1.64 -21.34
CA SER A 350 -12.33 -2.91 -21.33
C SER A 350 -13.73 -2.81 -20.70
N ILE A 351 -14.03 -1.77 -19.92
CA ILE A 351 -15.38 -1.54 -19.38
C ILE A 351 -16.32 -0.85 -20.38
N ILE A 352 -15.80 -0.42 -21.54
CA ILE A 352 -16.60 0.19 -22.61
C ILE A 352 -17.28 -0.92 -23.42
N ASP A 353 -18.60 -0.88 -23.49
CA ASP A 353 -19.38 -1.80 -24.29
C ASP A 353 -19.05 -1.61 -25.79
N PRO A 354 -18.64 -2.67 -26.52
CA PRO A 354 -18.32 -2.57 -27.94
C PRO A 354 -19.54 -2.22 -28.81
N VAL A 355 -20.75 -2.49 -28.35
CA VAL A 355 -22.01 -2.21 -29.06
C VAL A 355 -22.47 -0.77 -28.79
N ASP A 356 -22.68 -0.44 -27.51
CA ASP A 356 -23.24 0.87 -27.11
C ASP A 356 -22.17 1.97 -27.12
N ARG A 357 -20.88 1.60 -27.15
CA ARG A 357 -19.74 2.52 -27.10
C ARG A 357 -19.76 3.43 -25.87
N GLN A 358 -20.34 2.95 -24.78
CA GLN A 358 -20.42 3.60 -23.47
C GLN A 358 -19.98 2.59 -22.40
N PRO A 359 -19.61 3.02 -21.19
CA PRO A 359 -19.37 2.10 -20.08
C PRO A 359 -20.57 1.17 -19.87
N PHE A 360 -20.34 -0.12 -19.55
CA PHE A 360 -21.42 -1.07 -19.28
C PHE A 360 -22.40 -0.52 -18.24
N SER A 361 -23.71 -0.57 -18.52
CA SER A 361 -24.75 -0.08 -17.60
C SER A 361 -24.91 -0.94 -16.34
N SER A 362 -24.60 -2.24 -16.43
CA SER A 362 -24.70 -3.17 -15.31
C SER A 362 -23.52 -3.04 -14.34
N THR A 363 -23.83 -2.72 -13.07
CA THR A 363 -22.88 -2.73 -11.94
C THR A 363 -22.11 -4.05 -11.85
N GLN A 364 -22.80 -5.19 -11.98
CA GLN A 364 -22.20 -6.52 -11.90
C GLN A 364 -21.19 -6.76 -13.02
N LYS A 365 -21.50 -6.36 -14.27
CA LYS A 365 -20.55 -6.47 -15.39
C LYS A 365 -19.32 -5.59 -15.15
N ARG A 366 -19.50 -4.34 -14.70
CA ARG A 366 -18.36 -3.44 -14.41
C ARG A 366 -17.46 -4.01 -13.33
N VAL A 367 -18.01 -4.42 -12.19
CA VAL A 367 -17.26 -5.04 -11.10
C VAL A 367 -16.52 -6.28 -11.61
N PHE A 368 -17.19 -7.14 -12.38
CA PHE A 368 -16.54 -8.32 -12.96
C PHE A 368 -15.36 -7.99 -13.88
N VAL A 369 -15.49 -6.99 -14.77
CA VAL A 369 -14.37 -6.56 -15.62
C VAL A 369 -13.21 -6.05 -14.77
N PHE A 370 -13.48 -5.22 -13.76
CA PHE A 370 -12.45 -4.75 -12.84
C PHE A 370 -11.79 -5.92 -12.09
N THR A 371 -12.56 -6.87 -11.56
CA THR A 371 -12.05 -8.07 -10.89
C THR A 371 -11.15 -8.86 -11.82
N LYS A 372 -11.62 -9.20 -13.03
CA LYS A 372 -10.88 -10.00 -14.02
C LYS A 372 -9.62 -9.31 -14.55
N MET A 373 -9.63 -7.98 -14.63
CA MET A 373 -8.49 -7.21 -15.11
C MET A 373 -7.48 -6.92 -13.99
N LEU A 374 -7.90 -6.71 -12.75
CA LEU A 374 -7.00 -6.21 -11.69
C LEU A 374 -6.59 -7.26 -10.66
N GLN A 375 -7.47 -8.18 -10.26
CA GLN A 375 -7.18 -9.15 -9.22
C GLN A 375 -6.46 -10.38 -9.80
N SER A 376 -5.49 -10.92 -9.06
CA SER A 376 -4.87 -12.20 -9.41
C SER A 376 -5.62 -13.37 -8.79
N ALA A 377 -5.49 -14.57 -9.38
CA ALA A 377 -6.09 -15.79 -8.86
C ALA A 377 -5.35 -16.40 -7.64
N VAL A 378 -4.22 -15.81 -7.22
CA VAL A 378 -3.39 -16.32 -6.12
C VAL A 378 -4.18 -16.46 -4.81
N PRO A 379 -4.95 -15.45 -4.34
CA PRO A 379 -5.66 -15.58 -3.07
C PRO A 379 -6.71 -16.70 -3.08
N GLN A 380 -7.39 -16.90 -4.22
CA GLN A 380 -8.38 -17.97 -4.37
C GLN A 380 -7.73 -19.34 -4.30
N SER A 381 -6.59 -19.54 -4.98
CA SER A 381 -5.84 -20.80 -4.92
C SER A 381 -5.31 -21.08 -3.52
N LEU A 382 -4.81 -20.08 -2.79
CA LEU A 382 -4.28 -20.26 -1.42
C LEU A 382 -5.38 -20.56 -0.38
N SER A 383 -6.63 -20.13 -0.63
CA SER A 383 -7.76 -20.38 0.26
C SER A 383 -8.10 -21.87 0.42
N SER A 384 -7.65 -22.74 -0.50
CA SER A 384 -7.82 -24.19 -0.39
C SER A 384 -6.81 -24.86 0.56
N MET A 385 -5.76 -24.15 0.99
CA MET A 385 -4.66 -24.68 1.82
C MET A 385 -4.73 -24.28 3.30
N THR A 386 -5.47 -23.22 3.62
CA THR A 386 -5.50 -22.63 4.96
C THR A 386 -6.88 -22.07 5.27
N HIS A 387 -7.24 -21.99 6.55
CA HIS A 387 -8.30 -21.09 7.03
C HIS A 387 -7.87 -19.64 6.77
N VAL A 388 -7.86 -19.22 5.50
CA VAL A 388 -7.67 -17.82 5.14
C VAL A 388 -8.86 -17.08 5.75
N PRO A 389 -8.63 -16.01 6.55
CA PRO A 389 -9.73 -15.28 7.16
C PRO A 389 -10.71 -14.84 6.06
N ALA A 390 -12.00 -15.00 6.34
CA ALA A 390 -13.10 -14.71 5.40
C ALA A 390 -13.08 -13.27 4.82
N SER A 391 -12.19 -12.38 5.28
CA SER A 391 -11.96 -11.05 4.72
C SER A 391 -11.30 -11.06 3.33
N LEU A 392 -10.38 -12.00 3.04
CA LEU A 392 -9.78 -12.14 1.69
C LEU A 392 -10.77 -12.75 0.68
N SER A 393 -11.74 -13.53 1.16
CA SER A 393 -12.86 -14.07 0.37
C SER A 393 -14.02 -13.07 0.19
N ARG A 394 -14.21 -12.13 1.13
CA ARG A 394 -15.26 -11.08 1.11
C ARG A 394 -15.14 -10.07 -0.05
N ASN A 395 -13.96 -9.96 -0.67
CA ASN A 395 -13.73 -9.11 -1.84
C ASN A 395 -14.29 -9.68 -3.15
N LEU A 396 -14.96 -10.84 -3.08
CA LEU A 396 -15.75 -11.42 -4.16
C LEU A 396 -17.24 -11.33 -3.83
N PRO A 397 -18.11 -11.09 -4.83
CA PRO A 397 -19.55 -11.09 -4.61
C PRO A 397 -20.01 -12.50 -4.23
N ALA A 398 -20.14 -12.76 -2.94
CA ALA A 398 -20.81 -13.95 -2.43
C ALA A 398 -22.32 -13.70 -2.46
N ASN A 399 -23.05 -14.50 -3.23
CA ASN A 399 -24.50 -14.55 -3.11
C ASN A 399 -24.81 -15.46 -1.91
N GLU A 400 -25.26 -14.88 -0.81
CA GLU A 400 -25.83 -15.62 0.32
C GLU A 400 -27.12 -16.29 -0.17
N ASN A 401 -27.01 -17.52 -0.67
CA ASN A 401 -28.05 -18.55 -0.78
C ASN A 401 -27.42 -19.75 -1.50
N GLN A 402 -26.74 -20.62 -0.75
CA GLN A 402 -26.43 -21.96 -1.21
C GLN A 402 -27.19 -22.95 -0.33
N ASP A 403 -28.40 -23.30 -0.80
CA ASP A 403 -28.94 -24.61 -0.53
C ASP A 403 -28.09 -25.65 -1.26
N ALA A 404 -27.78 -26.73 -0.55
CA ALA A 404 -27.01 -27.86 -1.03
C ALA A 404 -27.72 -28.54 -2.22
N GLY A 405 -27.13 -28.41 -3.40
CA GLY A 405 -27.54 -29.12 -4.61
C GLY A 405 -26.38 -29.23 -5.58
N GLU A 406 -25.80 -30.43 -5.68
CA GLU A 406 -24.82 -30.80 -6.69
C GLU A 406 -25.33 -30.46 -8.10
N LEU A 407 -24.65 -29.55 -8.81
CA LEU A 407 -24.78 -29.45 -10.26
C LEU A 407 -23.40 -29.29 -10.89
N HIS A 408 -23.03 -30.30 -11.67
CA HIS A 408 -21.80 -30.43 -12.43
C HIS A 408 -21.44 -29.17 -13.26
N LYS A 409 -20.53 -28.33 -12.77
CA LYS A 409 -19.82 -27.30 -13.56
C LYS A 409 -18.68 -27.97 -14.34
N LYS A 410 -18.92 -28.37 -15.59
CA LYS A 410 -17.96 -29.14 -16.41
C LYS A 410 -17.25 -28.36 -17.53
N ASP A 411 -17.60 -27.09 -17.78
CA ASP A 411 -17.18 -26.40 -19.02
C ASP A 411 -16.15 -25.25 -18.88
N SER A 412 -15.53 -25.02 -17.71
CA SER A 412 -14.59 -23.87 -17.52
C SER A 412 -13.14 -24.22 -17.19
N LEU A 413 -12.79 -25.52 -17.12
CA LEU A 413 -11.49 -25.99 -16.64
C LEU A 413 -10.52 -26.45 -17.74
N SER A 414 -10.94 -26.52 -18.99
CA SER A 414 -10.10 -26.99 -20.10
C SER A 414 -9.23 -25.88 -20.69
N CYS A 415 -8.01 -26.25 -21.11
CA CYS A 415 -7.16 -25.36 -21.88
C CYS A 415 -7.79 -25.02 -23.25
N PRO A 416 -7.53 -23.84 -23.82
CA PRO A 416 -8.10 -23.44 -25.10
C PRO A 416 -7.70 -24.40 -26.22
N SER A 417 -8.67 -24.78 -27.07
CA SER A 417 -8.53 -25.73 -28.17
C SER A 417 -7.53 -25.29 -29.25
N SER A 418 -7.18 -24.00 -29.28
CA SER A 418 -6.16 -23.43 -30.17
C SER A 418 -4.73 -23.90 -29.86
N THR A 419 -4.51 -24.58 -28.74
CA THR A 419 -3.19 -25.09 -28.36
C THR A 419 -3.08 -26.55 -28.78
N GLU A 420 -2.55 -26.79 -29.98
CA GLU A 420 -2.33 -28.14 -30.51
C GLU A 420 -1.21 -28.85 -29.73
N TRP A 421 -1.54 -30.01 -29.16
CA TRP A 421 -0.56 -30.95 -28.63
C TRP A 421 -0.54 -32.16 -29.56
N THR A 422 0.65 -32.61 -29.97
CA THR A 422 0.78 -33.85 -30.74
C THR A 422 0.24 -35.02 -29.92
N SER A 423 -0.66 -35.80 -30.49
CA SER A 423 -1.55 -36.68 -29.73
C SER A 423 -0.87 -37.86 -29.03
N ASP A 424 0.32 -38.28 -29.46
CA ASP A 424 1.09 -39.31 -28.78
C ASP A 424 2.59 -39.12 -29.06
N GLY A 425 3.38 -38.89 -28.01
CA GLY A 425 4.83 -39.04 -28.11
C GLY A 425 5.16 -40.52 -28.30
N LEU A 426 6.15 -40.82 -29.14
CA LEU A 426 6.70 -42.18 -29.30
C LEU A 426 7.40 -42.71 -28.02
N GLU A 427 7.58 -41.85 -27.02
CA GLU A 427 8.27 -42.18 -25.77
C GLU A 427 7.33 -42.73 -24.71
N LYS A 428 7.82 -43.72 -23.93
CA LYS A 428 7.03 -44.39 -22.89
C LYS A 428 6.72 -43.45 -21.72
N ASP A 429 5.49 -43.53 -21.24
CA ASP A 429 5.02 -42.88 -20.02
C ASP A 429 5.85 -43.30 -18.80
N LEU A 430 6.08 -42.35 -17.88
CA LEU A 430 6.81 -42.54 -16.62
C LEU A 430 5.83 -42.73 -15.47
N TYR A 431 5.95 -43.82 -14.72
CA TYR A 431 5.15 -44.05 -13.51
C TYR A 431 5.95 -43.65 -12.27
N ILE A 432 5.52 -42.59 -11.60
CA ILE A 432 6.22 -42.05 -10.44
C ILE A 432 5.75 -42.77 -9.18
N GLN A 433 6.70 -43.32 -8.42
CA GLN A 433 6.43 -44.05 -7.17
C GLN A 433 6.79 -43.24 -5.92
N SER A 434 7.55 -42.14 -6.07
CA SER A 434 7.88 -41.18 -5.02
C SER A 434 6.75 -40.17 -4.81
N ASN A 435 6.73 -39.56 -3.63
CA ASN A 435 5.81 -38.45 -3.31
C ASN A 435 6.16 -37.17 -4.07
N SER A 436 7.41 -37.02 -4.54
CA SER A 436 7.89 -35.93 -5.39
C SER A 436 7.98 -36.35 -6.85
N VAL A 437 7.76 -35.41 -7.76
CA VAL A 437 7.91 -35.56 -9.20
C VAL A 437 8.68 -34.40 -9.78
N THR A 438 9.65 -34.71 -10.63
CA THR A 438 10.50 -33.71 -11.28
C THR A 438 10.29 -33.76 -12.78
N VAL A 439 10.12 -32.57 -13.36
CA VAL A 439 10.06 -32.37 -14.79
C VAL A 439 11.37 -31.74 -15.21
N LEU A 440 12.22 -32.55 -15.82
CA LEU A 440 13.38 -32.05 -16.55
C LEU A 440 12.87 -31.52 -17.89
N ALA A 441 13.36 -30.36 -18.30
CA ALA A 441 12.91 -29.71 -19.51
C ALA A 441 12.90 -30.68 -20.71
N MET A 442 11.83 -30.65 -21.50
CA MET A 442 11.87 -31.02 -22.93
C MET A 442 11.97 -32.53 -23.21
N ASP A 443 11.65 -33.39 -22.25
CA ASP A 443 11.58 -34.84 -22.50
C ASP A 443 10.31 -35.29 -23.23
N GLY A 444 9.27 -34.45 -23.26
CA GLY A 444 7.98 -34.77 -23.89
C GLY A 444 7.24 -35.95 -23.23
N ARG A 445 7.69 -36.42 -22.06
CA ARG A 445 7.14 -37.62 -21.40
C ARG A 445 5.98 -37.27 -20.49
N ARG A 446 4.93 -38.10 -20.53
CA ARG A 446 3.83 -38.03 -19.58
C ARG A 446 4.20 -38.79 -18.30
N ARG A 447 3.95 -38.16 -17.15
CA ARG A 447 4.19 -38.72 -15.82
C ARG A 447 2.86 -39.11 -15.17
N TRP A 448 2.73 -40.35 -14.73
CA TRP A 448 1.57 -40.89 -14.01
C TRP A 448 1.85 -40.96 -12.51
N LEU A 449 0.90 -40.43 -11.73
CA LEU A 449 0.94 -40.40 -10.27
C LEU A 449 -0.34 -41.06 -9.72
N ASP A 450 -0.20 -41.97 -8.76
CA ASP A 450 -1.34 -42.59 -8.07
C ASP A 450 -1.72 -41.73 -6.85
N ILE A 451 -2.84 -41.03 -6.94
CA ILE A 451 -3.29 -40.06 -5.93
C ILE A 451 -3.53 -40.76 -4.58
N LYS A 452 -4.17 -41.93 -4.58
CA LYS A 452 -4.51 -42.66 -3.34
C LYS A 452 -3.25 -43.22 -2.67
N LYS A 453 -2.30 -43.73 -3.46
CA LYS A 453 -1.05 -44.27 -2.93
C LYS A 453 -0.14 -43.16 -2.41
N LEU A 454 0.08 -42.11 -3.21
CA LEU A 454 1.02 -41.04 -2.89
C LEU A 454 0.47 -40.04 -1.86
N GLY A 455 -0.84 -39.87 -1.80
CA GLY A 455 -1.53 -39.04 -0.82
C GLY A 455 -1.85 -39.73 0.51
N SER A 456 -1.35 -40.96 0.72
CA SER A 456 -1.50 -41.68 1.99
C SER A 456 -0.70 -41.01 3.13
N ASN A 457 -0.92 -41.43 4.39
CA ASN A 457 -0.25 -40.87 5.59
C ASN A 457 -0.46 -39.36 5.81
N GLY A 458 -1.65 -38.84 5.49
CA GLY A 458 -1.99 -37.43 5.69
C GLY A 458 -1.48 -36.48 4.60
N ARG A 459 -0.80 -36.98 3.55
CA ARG A 459 -0.27 -36.18 2.43
C ARG A 459 -1.29 -35.91 1.32
N GLY A 460 -2.52 -35.60 1.71
CA GLY A 460 -3.64 -35.46 0.78
C GLY A 460 -3.62 -34.21 -0.11
N HIS A 461 -2.66 -33.30 0.09
CA HIS A 461 -2.51 -32.09 -0.73
C HIS A 461 -1.45 -32.30 -1.80
N PHE A 462 -1.63 -31.66 -2.95
CA PHE A 462 -0.64 -31.68 -4.03
C PHE A 462 -0.27 -30.24 -4.42
N VAL A 463 1.03 -29.96 -4.43
CA VAL A 463 1.59 -28.69 -4.92
C VAL A 463 2.47 -28.96 -6.13
N PHE A 464 2.40 -28.10 -7.14
CA PHE A 464 3.20 -28.17 -8.35
C PHE A 464 3.71 -26.78 -8.70
N VAL A 465 5.03 -26.62 -8.75
CA VAL A 465 5.72 -25.35 -9.00
C VAL A 465 6.46 -25.48 -10.32
N THR A 466 6.33 -24.51 -11.22
CA THR A 466 6.88 -24.63 -12.58
C THR A 466 7.28 -23.30 -13.19
N ASN A 467 8.25 -23.34 -14.10
CA ASN A 467 8.59 -22.26 -15.03
C ASN A 467 7.97 -22.47 -16.43
N LEU A 468 7.21 -23.55 -16.62
CA LEU A 468 6.52 -23.85 -17.88
C LEU A 468 5.21 -23.06 -17.94
N ALA A 469 4.94 -22.51 -19.12
CA ALA A 469 3.67 -21.83 -19.35
C ALA A 469 2.48 -22.82 -19.22
N PRO A 470 1.44 -22.50 -18.43
CA PRO A 470 0.23 -23.30 -18.38
C PRO A 470 -0.38 -23.50 -19.77
N CYS A 471 -0.98 -24.66 -20.02
CA CYS A 471 -1.63 -25.06 -21.29
C CYS A 471 -0.71 -25.29 -22.50
N SER A 472 0.32 -24.46 -22.68
CA SER A 472 1.25 -24.54 -23.82
C SER A 472 2.53 -25.30 -23.50
N GLY A 473 3.03 -25.20 -22.27
CA GLY A 473 4.23 -25.91 -21.80
C GLY A 473 3.93 -27.14 -20.97
N VAL A 474 2.86 -27.11 -20.17
CA VAL A 474 2.46 -28.19 -19.27
C VAL A 474 0.94 -28.36 -19.22
N ARG A 475 0.47 -29.60 -19.08
CA ARG A 475 -0.94 -29.95 -18.82
C ARG A 475 -1.07 -30.99 -17.71
N ILE A 476 -2.06 -30.79 -16.83
CA ILE A 476 -2.36 -31.68 -15.72
C ILE A 476 -3.80 -32.17 -15.83
N HIS A 477 -3.98 -33.49 -15.77
CA HIS A 477 -5.28 -34.15 -15.83
C HIS A 477 -5.50 -35.05 -14.62
N LEU A 478 -6.74 -35.10 -14.14
CA LEU A 478 -7.23 -36.01 -13.12
C LEU A 478 -8.08 -37.12 -13.76
N TRP A 479 -7.77 -38.36 -13.41
CA TRP A 479 -8.36 -39.56 -13.97
C TRP A 479 -9.20 -40.31 -12.93
N PRO A 480 -10.49 -40.55 -13.19
CA PRO A 480 -11.38 -41.19 -12.23
C PRO A 480 -11.02 -42.66 -12.02
N GLU A 481 -11.49 -43.20 -10.90
CA GLU A 481 -11.43 -44.65 -10.66
C GLU A 481 -12.36 -45.36 -11.67
N LYS A 482 -11.89 -46.42 -12.33
CA LYS A 482 -12.76 -47.25 -13.19
C LYS A 482 -13.79 -47.94 -12.31
N HIS A 483 -15.01 -47.41 -12.22
CA HIS A 483 -16.11 -48.13 -11.61
C HIS A 483 -16.53 -49.29 -12.51
N HIS A 484 -16.37 -50.52 -12.00
CA HIS A 484 -17.04 -51.69 -12.54
C HIS A 484 -18.47 -51.73 -12.01
N SER A 485 -19.35 -50.84 -12.48
CA SER A 485 -20.80 -50.95 -12.25
C SER A 485 -21.47 -51.59 -13.48
N PRO A 486 -22.31 -52.63 -13.31
CA PRO A 486 -22.95 -53.36 -14.41
C PRO A 486 -24.22 -52.65 -14.90
N VAL A 487 -24.26 -51.31 -14.90
CA VAL A 487 -25.42 -50.54 -15.33
C VAL A 487 -25.10 -49.88 -16.68
N GLN A 488 -25.69 -50.44 -17.73
CA GLN A 488 -25.67 -49.91 -19.10
C GLN A 488 -26.44 -48.59 -19.16
N ASN A 489 -25.80 -47.46 -18.83
CA ASN A 489 -26.12 -46.11 -19.34
C ASN A 489 -25.22 -44.98 -18.76
N GLU A 490 -23.94 -45.23 -18.45
CA GLU A 490 -23.01 -44.16 -18.11
C GLU A 490 -22.11 -43.76 -19.28
N LEU A 491 -21.91 -42.44 -19.46
CA LEU A 491 -21.01 -41.84 -20.45
C LEU A 491 -19.61 -42.51 -20.44
N PRO A 492 -18.93 -42.63 -21.59
CA PRO A 492 -17.62 -43.29 -21.68
C PRO A 492 -16.60 -42.67 -20.70
N ALA A 493 -15.73 -43.49 -20.12
CA ALA A 493 -14.75 -43.09 -19.10
C ALA A 493 -13.84 -41.92 -19.55
N SER A 494 -13.65 -41.72 -20.85
CA SER A 494 -12.95 -40.57 -21.44
C SER A 494 -13.65 -39.23 -21.23
N LYS A 495 -14.98 -39.20 -21.00
CA LYS A 495 -15.76 -37.98 -20.65
C LYS A 495 -15.75 -37.64 -19.15
N LYS A 496 -15.03 -38.41 -18.32
CA LYS A 496 -14.88 -38.16 -16.87
C LYS A 496 -13.48 -37.67 -16.48
N ILE A 497 -12.56 -37.53 -17.42
CA ILE A 497 -11.24 -36.92 -17.20
C ILE A 497 -11.44 -35.41 -16.99
N VAL A 498 -10.79 -34.86 -15.98
CA VAL A 498 -10.85 -33.42 -15.69
C VAL A 498 -9.47 -32.82 -15.89
N GLU A 499 -9.33 -31.90 -16.84
CA GLU A 499 -8.14 -31.07 -16.94
C GLU A 499 -8.16 -30.03 -15.81
N VAL A 500 -7.05 -29.89 -15.08
CA VAL A 500 -6.90 -28.88 -14.01
C VAL A 500 -5.77 -27.90 -14.30
N THR A 501 -5.14 -27.99 -15.47
CA THR A 501 -4.08 -27.09 -15.94
C THR A 501 -4.49 -25.63 -15.83
N SER A 502 -5.73 -25.33 -16.20
CA SER A 502 -6.25 -23.98 -16.14
C SER A 502 -6.38 -23.46 -14.72
N LYS A 503 -6.22 -24.24 -13.64
CA LYS A 503 -6.15 -23.72 -12.26
C LYS A 503 -4.76 -23.21 -11.86
N MET A 504 -3.75 -23.38 -12.70
CA MET A 504 -2.40 -22.88 -12.42
C MET A 504 -2.39 -21.37 -12.31
N VAL A 505 -1.81 -20.87 -11.22
CA VAL A 505 -1.67 -19.45 -10.94
C VAL A 505 -0.31 -18.98 -11.40
N GLN A 506 -0.29 -17.94 -12.24
CA GLN A 506 0.94 -17.27 -12.64
C GLN A 506 1.44 -16.31 -11.55
N ILE A 507 2.75 -16.28 -11.34
CA ILE A 507 3.44 -15.41 -10.38
C ILE A 507 4.57 -14.66 -11.10
N PRO A 508 4.97 -13.48 -10.62
CA PRO A 508 6.09 -12.75 -11.22
C PRO A 508 7.37 -13.58 -11.09
N ALA A 509 7.94 -13.96 -12.23
CA ALA A 509 9.30 -14.49 -12.28
C ALA A 509 10.27 -13.29 -12.28
N GLY A 510 11.27 -13.30 -11.38
CA GLY A 510 12.36 -12.32 -11.44
C GLY A 510 13.09 -12.36 -12.80
N PRO A 511 13.92 -11.36 -13.12
CA PRO A 511 14.63 -11.31 -14.40
C PRO A 511 15.43 -12.60 -14.60
N ALA A 512 15.27 -13.23 -15.76
CA ALA A 512 16.03 -14.43 -16.10
C ALA A 512 17.53 -14.12 -16.01
N PRO A 513 18.34 -14.99 -15.37
CA PRO A 513 19.78 -14.80 -15.27
C PRO A 513 20.39 -14.57 -16.65
N LYS A 514 21.19 -13.52 -16.82
CA LYS A 514 21.88 -13.24 -18.09
C LYS A 514 22.85 -14.38 -18.40
N GLN A 515 22.78 -14.95 -19.60
CA GLN A 515 23.79 -15.90 -20.05
C GLN A 515 25.11 -15.15 -20.23
N VAL A 516 26.18 -15.65 -19.61
CA VAL A 516 27.53 -15.09 -19.78
C VAL A 516 28.06 -15.45 -21.18
N GLU A 517 27.75 -16.65 -21.67
CA GLU A 517 28.08 -17.11 -23.01
C GLU A 517 26.87 -17.76 -23.71
N PRO A 518 26.66 -17.56 -25.02
CA PRO A 518 25.61 -18.25 -25.77
C PRO A 518 25.77 -19.78 -25.68
N GLY A 519 24.77 -20.45 -25.08
CA GLY A 519 24.75 -21.92 -24.96
C GLY A 519 25.39 -22.50 -23.68
N SER A 520 25.87 -21.67 -22.75
CA SER A 520 26.30 -22.13 -21.43
C SER A 520 25.10 -22.50 -20.55
N GLN A 521 25.30 -23.36 -19.54
CA GLN A 521 24.28 -23.60 -18.51
C GLN A 521 24.05 -22.31 -17.71
N THR A 522 22.80 -21.90 -17.58
CA THR A 522 22.41 -20.72 -16.78
C THR A 522 21.87 -21.15 -15.44
N GLU A 523 21.96 -20.25 -14.45
CA GLU A 523 21.21 -20.38 -13.19
C GLU A 523 19.72 -20.65 -13.50
N GLN A 524 19.08 -21.50 -12.68
CA GLN A 524 17.67 -21.84 -12.86
C GLN A 524 16.82 -20.56 -12.78
N PRO A 525 15.87 -20.35 -13.71
CA PRO A 525 14.96 -19.23 -13.58
C PRO A 525 14.02 -19.48 -12.38
N PRO A 526 13.57 -18.41 -11.70
CA PRO A 526 12.50 -18.53 -10.72
C PRO A 526 11.26 -19.19 -11.32
N PRO A 527 10.49 -19.91 -10.50
CA PRO A 527 9.16 -20.36 -10.88
C PRO A 527 8.29 -19.20 -11.36
N SER A 528 7.52 -19.44 -12.43
CA SER A 528 6.60 -18.48 -13.01
C SER A 528 5.13 -18.85 -12.79
N ALA A 529 4.86 -20.07 -12.31
CA ALA A 529 3.52 -20.52 -11.96
C ALA A 529 3.55 -21.59 -10.86
N PHE A 530 2.43 -21.71 -10.15
CA PHE A 530 2.19 -22.85 -9.26
C PHE A 530 0.74 -23.32 -9.35
N LEU A 531 0.51 -24.58 -8.99
CA LEU A 531 -0.81 -25.20 -8.81
C LEU A 531 -0.85 -25.81 -7.42
N LEU A 532 -1.99 -25.63 -6.76
CA LEU A 532 -2.29 -26.28 -5.51
C LEU A 532 -3.64 -26.98 -5.62
N LEU A 533 -3.69 -28.23 -5.17
CA LEU A 533 -4.91 -29.03 -5.14
C LEU A 533 -5.14 -29.57 -3.73
N SER A 534 -6.34 -29.32 -3.22
CA SER A 534 -6.81 -29.83 -1.93
C SER A 534 -7.31 -31.29 -2.03
N PRO A 535 -7.40 -32.02 -0.91
CA PRO A 535 -7.97 -33.38 -0.89
C PRO A 535 -9.40 -33.43 -1.44
N GLY A 536 -10.20 -32.39 -1.19
CA GLY A 536 -11.57 -32.28 -1.69
C GLY A 536 -11.63 -32.19 -3.22
N GLU A 537 -10.71 -31.46 -3.84
CA GLU A 537 -10.64 -31.30 -5.30
C GLU A 537 -10.11 -32.55 -6.03
N MET A 538 -9.31 -33.36 -5.34
CA MET A 538 -8.80 -34.63 -5.86
C MET A 538 -9.68 -35.83 -5.49
N SER A 539 -10.75 -35.62 -4.72
CA SER A 539 -11.69 -36.66 -4.32
C SER A 539 -12.39 -37.28 -5.54
N GLY A 540 -12.53 -38.60 -5.56
CA GLY A 540 -13.12 -39.35 -6.68
C GLY A 540 -12.16 -39.69 -7.84
N PHE A 541 -10.91 -39.22 -7.79
CA PHE A 541 -9.87 -39.53 -8.79
C PHE A 541 -8.85 -40.54 -8.26
N ARG A 542 -8.35 -41.42 -9.15
CA ARG A 542 -7.31 -42.41 -8.81
C ARG A 542 -5.93 -41.99 -9.28
N PHE A 543 -5.84 -41.42 -10.48
CA PHE A 543 -4.55 -41.06 -11.08
C PHE A 543 -4.53 -39.58 -11.47
N MET A 544 -3.34 -39.01 -11.43
CA MET A 544 -3.02 -37.70 -11.99
C MET A 544 -1.95 -37.88 -13.04
N THR A 545 -2.06 -37.15 -14.16
CA THR A 545 -1.02 -37.13 -15.18
C THR A 545 -0.50 -35.74 -15.42
N ILE A 546 0.83 -35.59 -15.47
CA ILE A 546 1.53 -34.36 -15.85
C ILE A 546 2.15 -34.59 -17.22
N SER A 547 1.67 -33.84 -18.22
CA SER A 547 2.16 -33.88 -19.60
C SER A 547 2.95 -32.60 -19.88
N VAL A 548 4.05 -32.72 -20.61
CA VAL A 548 4.97 -31.62 -20.90
C VAL A 548 5.12 -31.53 -22.42
N ALA A 549 5.05 -30.31 -22.96
CA ALA A 549 5.13 -30.11 -24.40
C ALA A 549 6.56 -30.43 -24.90
N PRO A 550 6.72 -31.24 -25.96
CA PRO A 550 8.02 -31.40 -26.61
C PRO A 550 8.39 -30.10 -27.32
N ARG A 551 9.64 -29.62 -27.20
CA ARG A 551 10.18 -28.60 -28.12
C ARG A 551 11.13 -29.26 -29.10
N PRO A 552 11.15 -28.83 -30.38
CA PRO A 552 12.16 -29.29 -31.32
C PRO A 552 13.55 -28.84 -30.83
N THR A 553 14.42 -29.81 -30.52
CA THR A 553 15.83 -29.55 -30.21
C THR A 553 16.54 -29.14 -31.51
N ILE A 554 16.78 -27.83 -31.68
CA ILE A 554 17.45 -27.27 -32.89
C ILE A 554 18.89 -27.81 -33.04
N SER A 555 19.49 -28.29 -31.95
CA SER A 555 20.80 -28.92 -31.91
C SER A 555 20.60 -30.24 -31.16
N GLY A 556 20.95 -31.38 -31.76
CA GLY A 556 20.80 -32.74 -31.20
C GLY A 556 21.60 -33.03 -29.92
N ARG A 557 21.86 -32.02 -29.08
CA ARG A 557 22.30 -32.14 -27.70
C ARG A 557 21.09 -32.00 -26.78
N PRO A 558 20.88 -32.91 -25.82
CA PRO A 558 19.83 -32.75 -24.82
C PRO A 558 20.04 -31.41 -24.09
N PRO A 559 18.97 -30.64 -23.82
CA PRO A 559 19.09 -29.44 -23.00
C PRO A 559 19.69 -29.82 -21.64
N PRO A 560 20.41 -28.88 -20.99
CA PRO A 560 20.99 -29.14 -19.67
C PRO A 560 19.91 -29.61 -18.70
N ALA A 561 20.29 -30.47 -17.74
CA ALA A 561 19.43 -31.13 -16.75
C ALA A 561 18.82 -30.12 -15.74
N ALA A 562 18.03 -29.19 -16.27
CA ALA A 562 17.36 -28.13 -15.55
C ALA A 562 15.98 -28.61 -15.09
N SER A 563 15.70 -28.47 -13.80
CA SER A 563 14.38 -28.72 -13.23
C SER A 563 13.42 -27.60 -13.66
N MET A 564 12.46 -27.92 -14.52
CA MET A 564 11.45 -26.98 -15.02
C MET A 564 10.16 -27.02 -14.21
N ALA A 565 9.91 -28.14 -13.55
CA ALA A 565 8.81 -28.24 -12.61
C ALA A 565 9.10 -29.26 -11.51
N VAL A 566 8.60 -28.97 -10.32
CA VAL A 566 8.61 -29.89 -9.19
C VAL A 566 7.20 -29.98 -8.64
N GLY A 567 6.68 -31.20 -8.51
CA GLY A 567 5.43 -31.49 -7.84
C GLY A 567 5.66 -32.35 -6.61
N GLN A 568 4.82 -32.20 -5.58
CA GLN A 568 4.91 -33.01 -4.37
C GLN A 568 3.54 -33.21 -3.72
N PHE A 569 3.27 -34.45 -3.28
CA PHE A 569 2.23 -34.76 -2.30
C PHE A 569 2.76 -34.49 -0.90
N PHE A 570 2.07 -33.66 -0.13
CA PHE A 570 2.53 -33.17 1.17
C PHE A 570 1.39 -32.99 2.17
N SER A 571 1.73 -32.97 3.46
CA SER A 571 0.82 -32.50 4.50
C SER A 571 1.15 -31.04 4.85
N PRO A 572 0.16 -30.13 4.89
CA PRO A 572 0.37 -28.74 5.31
C PRO A 572 0.99 -28.61 6.71
N GLU A 573 0.81 -29.60 7.58
CA GLU A 573 1.36 -29.63 8.92
C GLU A 573 2.87 -29.95 8.95
N GLU A 574 3.38 -30.76 7.99
CA GLU A 574 4.81 -31.13 7.91
C GLU A 574 5.70 -29.90 7.64
N GLY A 575 5.17 -28.91 6.91
CA GLY A 575 5.87 -27.67 6.56
C GLY A 575 5.51 -26.47 7.44
N ALA A 576 4.69 -26.65 8.48
CA ALA A 576 4.19 -25.55 9.29
C ALA A 576 5.15 -25.19 10.44
N SER A 577 5.45 -23.90 10.60
CA SER A 577 6.22 -23.38 11.73
C SER A 577 5.58 -22.10 12.25
N SER A 578 5.42 -21.99 13.57
CA SER A 578 4.85 -20.80 14.21
C SER A 578 5.88 -20.05 15.03
N PHE A 579 5.87 -18.72 14.91
CA PHE A 579 6.77 -17.81 15.60
C PHE A 579 5.97 -16.92 16.54
N SER A 580 6.20 -17.09 17.85
CA SER A 580 5.66 -16.19 18.86
C SER A 580 6.42 -14.85 18.87
N ILE A 581 5.78 -13.78 19.38
CA ILE A 581 6.41 -12.46 19.57
C ILE A 581 7.75 -12.56 20.31
N GLY A 582 7.81 -13.36 21.38
CA GLY A 582 9.04 -13.55 22.15
C GLY A 582 10.17 -14.19 21.32
N THR A 583 9.83 -15.16 20.47
CA THR A 583 10.78 -15.80 19.54
C THR A 583 11.26 -14.81 18.48
N ILE A 584 10.37 -13.97 17.93
CA ILE A 584 10.72 -12.94 16.95
C ILE A 584 11.67 -11.91 17.58
N ILE A 585 11.37 -11.40 18.77
CA ILE A 585 12.24 -10.40 19.42
C ILE A 585 13.60 -11.01 19.75
N ARG A 586 13.64 -12.23 20.30
CA ARG A 586 14.89 -12.94 20.60
C ARG A 586 15.74 -13.15 19.35
N SER A 587 15.11 -13.33 18.19
CA SER A 587 15.83 -13.54 16.92
C SER A 587 16.67 -12.33 16.47
N SER A 588 16.39 -11.14 17.01
CA SER A 588 17.23 -9.95 16.81
C SER A 588 18.65 -10.14 17.34
N PHE A 589 18.81 -10.85 18.46
CA PHE A 589 20.09 -11.07 19.13
C PHE A 589 20.70 -12.44 18.78
N ALA A 590 19.87 -13.47 18.67
CA ALA A 590 20.27 -14.82 18.34
C ALA A 590 19.36 -15.33 17.21
N PRO A 591 19.81 -15.30 15.94
CA PRO A 591 19.00 -15.71 14.79
C PRO A 591 18.35 -17.07 15.01
N LYS A 592 17.10 -17.20 14.56
CA LYS A 592 16.45 -18.51 14.53
C LYS A 592 16.87 -19.21 13.26
N GLU A 593 17.60 -20.30 13.39
CA GLU A 593 18.05 -21.14 12.29
C GLU A 593 17.14 -22.36 12.17
N ILE A 594 16.75 -22.68 10.94
CA ILE A 594 16.02 -23.88 10.56
C ILE A 594 16.79 -24.51 9.41
N PHE A 595 17.29 -25.73 9.62
CA PHE A 595 17.95 -26.50 8.58
C PHE A 595 16.92 -27.37 7.87
N LEU A 596 16.69 -27.09 6.60
CA LEU A 596 15.88 -27.91 5.71
C LEU A 596 16.80 -28.92 5.04
N LEU A 597 16.64 -30.18 5.39
CA LEU A 597 17.33 -31.28 4.72
C LEU A 597 16.69 -31.55 3.35
N GLU A 598 17.37 -32.32 2.50
CA GLU A 598 16.79 -32.85 1.27
C GLU A 598 15.49 -33.63 1.58
N ASP A 599 14.56 -33.67 0.62
CA ASP A 599 13.21 -34.23 0.74
C ASP A 599 12.27 -33.48 1.71
N HIS A 600 12.57 -32.23 2.05
CA HIS A 600 11.65 -31.37 2.80
C HIS A 600 10.33 -31.11 2.03
N PRO A 601 9.27 -30.60 2.68
CA PRO A 601 8.06 -30.16 1.97
C PRO A 601 8.35 -29.00 1.01
N LEU A 602 7.90 -29.08 -0.24
CA LEU A 602 8.03 -28.06 -1.29
C LEU A 602 7.38 -26.74 -0.86
N ALA A 603 6.30 -26.83 -0.09
CA ALA A 603 5.54 -25.70 0.44
C ALA A 603 5.69 -25.63 1.97
N LEU A 604 6.34 -24.57 2.44
CA LEU A 604 6.62 -24.33 3.86
C LEU A 604 5.81 -23.14 4.36
N ASN A 605 5.04 -23.34 5.43
CA ASN A 605 4.12 -22.35 5.96
C ASN A 605 4.65 -21.76 7.26
N LEU A 606 5.13 -20.52 7.22
CA LEU A 606 5.61 -19.79 8.39
C LEU A 606 4.53 -18.83 8.89
N SER A 607 4.02 -19.06 10.10
CA SER A 607 3.02 -18.21 10.74
C SER A 607 3.67 -17.35 11.83
N PHE A 608 3.55 -16.04 11.70
CA PHE A 608 4.04 -15.08 12.70
C PHE A 608 2.87 -14.57 13.53
N SER A 609 3.00 -14.64 14.85
CA SER A 609 1.94 -14.19 15.78
C SER A 609 1.85 -12.67 15.93
N ALA A 610 2.72 -11.92 15.26
CA ALA A 610 2.68 -10.47 15.14
C ALA A 610 2.83 -10.07 13.67
N SER A 611 2.22 -8.94 13.31
CA SER A 611 2.31 -8.41 11.95
C SER A 611 3.77 -8.08 11.63
N LEU A 612 4.24 -8.58 10.49
CA LEU A 612 5.56 -8.22 9.95
C LEU A 612 5.60 -6.75 9.45
N GLY A 613 4.48 -6.04 9.48
CA GLY A 613 4.43 -4.58 9.29
C GLY A 613 4.94 -3.80 10.51
N LEU A 614 4.77 -4.33 11.73
CA LEU A 614 5.34 -3.75 12.96
C LEU A 614 6.72 -4.31 13.28
N LEU A 615 6.89 -5.62 13.15
CA LEU A 615 8.16 -6.33 13.40
C LEU A 615 8.65 -7.04 12.14
N PRO A 616 9.23 -6.31 11.18
CA PRO A 616 9.89 -6.89 10.00
C PRO A 616 10.87 -8.00 10.33
N VAL A 617 10.88 -9.06 9.52
CA VAL A 617 11.79 -10.19 9.66
C VAL A 617 12.62 -10.33 8.39
N THR A 618 13.94 -10.25 8.53
CA THR A 618 14.89 -10.67 7.51
C THR A 618 14.95 -12.19 7.47
N LEU A 619 14.47 -12.73 6.35
CA LEU A 619 14.39 -14.15 6.07
C LEU A 619 15.44 -14.44 4.99
N SER A 620 16.45 -15.24 5.35
CA SER A 620 17.54 -15.63 4.46
C SER A 620 17.51 -17.13 4.24
N LEU A 621 17.33 -17.53 2.98
CA LEU A 621 17.36 -18.91 2.51
C LEU A 621 18.63 -19.13 1.71
N LYS A 622 19.65 -19.68 2.37
CA LYS A 622 20.91 -20.04 1.70
C LYS A 622 20.87 -21.51 1.33
N THR A 623 21.21 -21.82 0.09
CA THR A 623 21.37 -23.20 -0.36
C THR A 623 22.53 -23.84 0.39
N ALA A 624 22.22 -24.84 1.22
CA ALA A 624 23.18 -25.61 1.98
C ALA A 624 23.65 -26.87 1.24
N GLY A 625 22.96 -27.28 0.16
CA GLY A 625 23.31 -28.46 -0.64
C GLY A 625 22.31 -28.72 -1.77
N CYS A 626 22.68 -29.59 -2.70
CA CYS A 626 21.86 -29.94 -3.87
C CYS A 626 22.11 -31.39 -4.35
N GLY A 627 22.20 -32.34 -3.41
CA GLY A 627 22.35 -33.77 -3.70
C GLY A 627 23.71 -34.22 -4.23
N ILE A 628 24.76 -33.39 -4.11
CA ILE A 628 26.13 -33.73 -4.54
C ILE A 628 26.94 -34.19 -3.34
N LYS A 629 27.36 -35.46 -3.31
CA LYS A 629 28.26 -36.00 -2.28
C LYS A 629 29.70 -35.49 -2.49
N ASN A 630 30.23 -34.77 -1.48
CA ASN A 630 31.61 -34.34 -1.26
C ASN A 630 32.46 -33.93 -2.49
N PRO A 631 32.48 -32.64 -2.86
CA PRO A 631 33.73 -32.00 -3.29
C PRO A 631 34.51 -31.56 -2.02
N GLY A 632 35.83 -31.66 -2.00
CA GLY A 632 36.63 -31.23 -0.83
C GLY A 632 36.50 -29.74 -0.49
N ASP A 633 37.05 -29.33 0.66
CA ASP A 633 36.92 -27.98 1.27
C ASP A 633 37.29 -26.78 0.36
N GLN A 634 38.01 -27.00 -0.76
CA GLN A 634 38.44 -25.93 -1.68
C GLN A 634 37.37 -25.43 -2.67
N MET A 635 36.15 -25.99 -2.69
CA MET A 635 35.16 -25.74 -3.75
C MET A 635 33.81 -25.18 -3.27
N GLU A 636 33.70 -24.55 -2.11
CA GLU A 636 32.41 -24.08 -1.59
C GLU A 636 31.69 -23.06 -2.50
N ALA A 637 32.44 -22.15 -3.14
CA ALA A 637 31.89 -21.23 -4.13
C ALA A 637 31.42 -21.94 -5.42
N GLU A 638 32.12 -22.98 -5.84
CA GLU A 638 31.80 -23.78 -7.02
C GLU A 638 30.58 -24.67 -6.77
N ARG A 639 30.44 -25.20 -5.55
CA ARG A 639 29.25 -25.89 -5.06
C ARG A 639 28.01 -25.01 -5.08
N ASN A 640 28.12 -23.76 -4.60
CA ASN A 640 27.01 -22.81 -4.66
C ASN A 640 26.60 -22.51 -6.11
N ASN A 641 27.57 -22.30 -7.01
CA ASN A 641 27.28 -22.13 -8.44
C ASN A 641 26.60 -23.36 -9.05
N LEU A 642 27.05 -24.58 -8.72
CA LEU A 642 26.42 -25.82 -9.17
C LEU A 642 24.99 -25.98 -8.65
N CYS A 643 24.73 -25.61 -7.39
CA CYS A 643 23.39 -25.69 -6.83
C CYS A 643 22.44 -24.66 -7.48
N LYS A 644 22.92 -23.46 -7.83
CA LYS A 644 22.13 -22.50 -8.62
C LYS A 644 21.76 -23.00 -10.02
N LEU A 645 22.50 -23.96 -10.58
CA LEU A 645 22.15 -24.61 -11.85
C LEU A 645 21.11 -25.73 -11.67
N ARG A 646 20.86 -26.23 -10.46
CA ARG A 646 19.96 -27.37 -10.20
C ARG A 646 18.66 -26.98 -9.48
N CYS A 647 18.77 -26.13 -8.47
CA CYS A 647 17.65 -25.71 -7.62
C CYS A 647 17.01 -24.46 -8.23
N PHE A 648 15.69 -24.42 -8.33
CA PHE A 648 15.02 -23.17 -8.65
C PHE A 648 15.13 -22.19 -7.45
N PRO A 649 15.28 -20.87 -7.71
CA PRO A 649 15.25 -19.87 -6.65
C PRO A 649 13.95 -19.91 -5.84
N PRO A 650 14.00 -19.96 -4.49
CA PRO A 650 12.80 -20.00 -3.68
C PRO A 650 11.91 -18.77 -3.90
N VAL A 651 10.60 -18.94 -3.75
CA VAL A 651 9.60 -17.87 -3.85
C VAL A 651 8.86 -17.76 -2.53
N ALA A 652 8.66 -16.53 -2.03
CA ALA A 652 7.86 -16.29 -0.84
C ALA A 652 6.57 -15.53 -1.19
N LEU A 653 5.45 -16.01 -0.63
CA LEU A 653 4.14 -15.40 -0.70
C LEU A 653 3.78 -14.97 0.73
N ALA A 654 3.81 -13.68 1.02
CA ALA A 654 3.44 -13.12 2.32
C ALA A 654 2.05 -12.50 2.23
N TRP A 655 1.18 -12.79 3.18
CA TRP A 655 -0.14 -12.14 3.23
C TRP A 655 -0.62 -11.86 4.65
N ASP A 656 -1.50 -10.87 4.74
CA ASP A 656 -2.32 -10.59 5.91
C ASP A 656 -3.72 -10.08 5.46
N SER A 657 -4.62 -9.85 6.41
CA SER A 657 -6.01 -9.46 6.15
C SER A 657 -6.20 -8.02 5.66
N VAL A 658 -5.20 -7.14 5.76
CA VAL A 658 -5.28 -5.68 5.53
C VAL A 658 -4.47 -5.23 4.32
N SER A 659 -3.21 -5.66 4.21
CA SER A 659 -2.29 -5.36 3.11
C SER A 659 -2.52 -6.22 1.88
N GLY A 660 -3.21 -7.35 2.04
CA GLY A 660 -3.40 -8.33 1.01
C GLY A 660 -2.16 -9.18 0.78
N LEU A 661 -1.92 -9.57 -0.47
CA LEU A 661 -0.84 -10.46 -0.87
C LEU A 661 0.39 -9.69 -1.36
N HIS A 662 1.57 -10.15 -0.96
CA HIS A 662 2.86 -9.68 -1.43
C HIS A 662 3.69 -10.87 -1.92
N ILE A 663 4.18 -10.81 -3.16
CA ILE A 663 4.99 -11.86 -3.77
C ILE A 663 6.44 -11.39 -3.83
N ILE A 664 7.35 -12.18 -3.24
CA ILE A 664 8.79 -11.93 -3.24
C ILE A 664 9.43 -13.04 -4.09
N PRO A 665 9.76 -12.75 -5.37
CA PRO A 665 10.52 -13.69 -6.19
C PRO A 665 11.98 -13.74 -5.72
N ASN A 666 12.63 -14.90 -5.89
CA ASN A 666 14.07 -15.09 -5.63
C ASN A 666 14.50 -14.75 -4.18
N ILE A 667 13.86 -15.35 -3.18
CA ILE A 667 14.22 -15.08 -1.77
C ILE A 667 15.56 -15.73 -1.41
N TYR A 668 16.61 -14.91 -1.36
CA TYR A 668 17.94 -15.31 -0.84
C TYR A 668 18.20 -14.74 0.54
N SER A 669 17.98 -13.43 0.70
CA SER A 669 18.11 -12.70 1.97
C SER A 669 17.30 -11.42 1.86
N GLU A 670 16.01 -11.51 2.16
CA GLU A 670 15.08 -10.40 2.02
C GLU A 670 14.40 -10.08 3.34
N THR A 671 14.17 -8.79 3.61
CA THR A 671 13.34 -8.37 4.74
C THR A 671 11.89 -8.46 4.32
N VAL A 672 11.18 -9.46 4.86
CA VAL A 672 9.75 -9.63 4.65
C VAL A 672 9.01 -8.60 5.48
N VAL A 673 8.26 -7.75 4.79
CA VAL A 673 7.41 -6.69 5.35
C VAL A 673 6.07 -6.77 4.67
N VAL A 674 5.01 -6.53 5.43
CA VAL A 674 3.65 -6.39 4.93
C VAL A 674 3.10 -5.01 5.29
N ASP A 675 2.14 -4.51 4.51
CA ASP A 675 1.56 -3.17 4.74
C ASP A 675 0.37 -3.22 5.71
N SER A 676 0.36 -4.21 6.61
CA SER A 676 -0.57 -4.18 7.73
C SER A 676 0.03 -3.24 8.77
N SER A 677 -0.77 -2.27 9.17
CA SER A 677 -0.53 -1.63 10.45
C SER A 677 -0.70 -2.70 11.55
N PRO A 678 -0.06 -2.56 12.73
CA PRO A 678 -0.64 -3.19 13.90
C PRO A 678 -2.07 -2.69 14.04
N ALA A 679 -2.93 -3.50 14.65
CA ALA A 679 -4.25 -3.12 15.12
C ALA A 679 -4.35 -1.61 15.43
N PHE A 680 -4.84 -0.80 14.48
CA PHE A 680 -5.56 0.40 14.89
C PHE A 680 -6.72 -0.10 15.75
N TRP A 681 -7.15 0.73 16.68
CA TRP A 681 -8.06 0.42 17.79
C TRP A 681 -9.39 -0.25 17.45
N ASP A 682 -9.64 -0.49 16.16
CA ASP A 682 -10.83 -1.06 15.51
C ASP A 682 -10.52 -2.34 14.68
N SER A 683 -9.39 -3.02 14.87
CA SER A 683 -9.02 -4.19 14.05
C SER A 683 -9.64 -5.51 14.52
N PRO A 684 -10.19 -6.35 13.63
CA PRO A 684 -10.72 -7.67 14.01
C PRO A 684 -9.67 -8.62 14.58
N GLU A 685 -10.12 -9.59 15.39
CA GLU A 685 -9.30 -10.68 15.90
C GLU A 685 -8.62 -11.45 14.75
N GLY A 686 -7.29 -11.62 14.82
CA GLY A 686 -6.50 -12.33 13.81
C GLY A 686 -5.80 -11.46 12.75
N THR A 687 -6.03 -10.14 12.76
CA THR A 687 -5.36 -9.17 11.87
C THR A 687 -3.87 -8.98 12.17
N ASP A 688 -3.43 -9.34 13.38
CA ASP A 688 -2.04 -9.24 13.83
C ASP A 688 -1.19 -10.43 13.39
N LYS A 689 -1.69 -11.36 12.57
CA LYS A 689 -0.93 -12.51 12.10
C LYS A 689 -0.51 -12.31 10.65
N THR A 690 0.77 -12.57 10.37
CA THR A 690 1.28 -12.64 9.00
C THR A 690 1.64 -14.07 8.69
N THR A 691 1.19 -14.55 7.54
CA THR A 691 1.54 -15.88 7.04
C THR A 691 2.46 -15.73 5.84
N VAL A 692 3.54 -16.51 5.81
CA VAL A 692 4.51 -16.54 4.72
C VAL A 692 4.62 -17.96 4.21
N LEU A 693 4.12 -18.21 3.01
CA LEU A 693 4.31 -19.47 2.29
C LEU A 693 5.58 -19.39 1.45
N ILE A 694 6.52 -20.28 1.71
CA ILE A 694 7.76 -20.40 0.95
C ILE A 694 7.66 -21.63 0.05
N LEU A 695 7.92 -21.43 -1.23
CA LEU A 695 8.07 -22.49 -2.23
C LEU A 695 9.57 -22.70 -2.46
N ALA A 696 10.11 -23.83 -2.00
CA ALA A 696 11.55 -24.14 -2.06
C ALA A 696 11.79 -25.55 -2.60
N ASP A 697 12.80 -25.74 -3.45
CA ASP A 697 13.04 -27.01 -4.15
C ASP A 697 13.47 -28.15 -3.19
N PRO A 698 12.69 -29.22 -3.00
CA PRO A 698 12.98 -30.31 -2.07
C PRO A 698 14.21 -31.15 -2.44
N HIS A 699 14.73 -31.04 -3.67
CA HIS A 699 15.98 -31.71 -4.06
C HIS A 699 17.22 -31.04 -3.48
N CYS A 700 17.03 -29.89 -2.81
CA CYS A 700 18.09 -29.07 -2.27
C CYS A 700 17.88 -28.89 -0.77
N SER A 701 18.98 -28.75 -0.05
CA SER A 701 18.94 -28.41 1.37
C SER A 701 19.17 -26.91 1.54
N TYR A 702 18.54 -26.34 2.55
CA TYR A 702 18.61 -24.90 2.82
C TYR A 702 18.90 -24.64 4.30
N GLU A 703 19.73 -23.64 4.54
CA GLU A 703 19.84 -22.99 5.82
C GLU A 703 18.92 -21.76 5.82
N VAL A 704 17.82 -21.86 6.56
CA VAL A 704 16.84 -20.79 6.72
C VAL A 704 17.16 -20.04 8.00
N THR A 705 17.52 -18.78 7.87
CA THR A 705 17.77 -17.89 9.00
C THR A 705 16.68 -16.83 9.07
N SER A 706 16.11 -16.65 10.25
CA SER A 706 15.08 -15.66 10.54
C SER A 706 15.60 -14.72 11.63
N ARG A 707 15.69 -13.43 11.30
CA ARG A 707 16.17 -12.37 12.19
C ARG A 707 15.22 -11.18 12.12
N ALA A 708 14.69 -10.74 13.26
CA ALA A 708 13.95 -9.49 13.32
C ALA A 708 14.87 -8.30 13.02
N SER A 709 14.42 -7.42 12.11
CA SER A 709 15.19 -6.24 11.74
C SER A 709 14.77 -5.05 12.60
N LEU A 710 15.51 -4.80 13.68
CA LEU A 710 15.23 -3.71 14.61
C LEU A 710 15.29 -2.32 13.94
N SER A 711 16.15 -2.13 12.94
CA SER A 711 16.22 -0.86 12.20
C SER A 711 14.98 -0.63 11.35
N ASP A 712 14.48 -1.67 10.68
CA ASP A 712 13.28 -1.57 9.85
C ASP A 712 12.04 -1.43 10.75
N ALA A 713 12.00 -2.17 11.87
CA ALA A 713 10.98 -2.01 12.91
C ALA A 713 10.96 -0.58 13.49
N ALA A 714 12.12 0.02 13.78
CA ALA A 714 12.20 1.40 14.25
C ALA A 714 11.66 2.39 13.21
N SER A 715 12.00 2.21 11.94
CA SER A 715 11.46 3.05 10.85
C SER A 715 9.94 2.94 10.74
N ARG A 716 9.40 1.73 10.80
CA ARG A 716 7.96 1.47 10.78
C ARG A 716 7.30 2.06 12.02
N PHE A 717 7.88 1.88 13.21
CA PHE A 717 7.36 2.45 14.45
C PHE A 717 7.15 3.98 14.34
N PHE A 718 8.12 4.73 13.79
CA PHE A 718 7.94 6.17 13.57
C PHE A 718 6.89 6.51 12.51
N LEU A 719 6.85 5.76 11.40
CA LEU A 719 5.81 5.95 10.38
C LEU A 719 4.40 5.71 10.93
N LEU A 720 4.27 4.76 11.86
CA LEU A 720 3.00 4.36 12.45
C LEU A 720 2.53 5.27 13.57
N TYR A 721 3.45 5.72 14.45
CA TYR A 721 3.13 6.33 15.75
C TYR A 721 3.69 7.75 15.95
N SER A 722 4.13 8.42 14.89
CA SER A 722 4.66 9.79 14.98
C SER A 722 3.65 10.79 15.55
N SER A 723 2.37 10.65 15.21
CA SER A 723 1.27 11.46 15.77
C SER A 723 1.14 11.29 17.28
N GLU A 724 1.19 10.06 17.76
CA GLU A 724 1.07 9.70 19.18
C GLU A 724 2.28 10.18 19.96
N ILE A 725 3.50 10.01 19.40
CA ILE A 725 4.73 10.56 19.97
C ILE A 725 4.62 12.07 20.12
N LEU A 726 4.15 12.78 19.08
CA LEU A 726 3.96 14.24 19.13
C LEU A 726 2.91 14.64 20.18
N GLY A 727 1.79 13.93 20.23
CA GLY A 727 0.76 14.13 21.26
C GLY A 727 1.32 13.96 22.67
N PHE A 728 2.14 12.92 22.91
CA PHE A 728 2.84 12.74 24.18
C PHE A 728 3.85 13.85 24.45
N MET A 729 4.60 14.34 23.46
CA MET A 729 5.53 15.45 23.66
C MET A 729 4.81 16.71 24.15
N VAL A 730 3.66 17.04 23.55
CA VAL A 730 2.81 18.15 23.98
C VAL A 730 2.31 17.94 25.42
N ALA A 731 1.80 16.74 25.73
CA ALA A 731 1.35 16.40 27.08
C ALA A 731 2.47 16.50 28.11
N ILE A 732 3.67 15.97 27.82
CA ILE A 732 4.85 16.03 28.69
C ILE A 732 5.24 17.49 28.96
N MET A 733 5.19 18.35 27.94
CA MET A 733 5.45 19.78 28.11
C MET A 733 4.44 20.44 29.04
N PHE A 734 3.14 20.17 28.86
CA PHE A 734 2.09 20.67 29.76
C PHE A 734 2.27 20.19 31.20
N PHE A 735 2.62 18.92 31.41
CA PHE A 735 2.94 18.42 32.75
C PHE A 735 4.16 19.11 33.36
N GLY A 736 5.19 19.41 32.56
CA GLY A 736 6.35 20.17 32.99
C GLY A 736 5.96 21.59 33.44
N ILE A 737 5.15 22.28 32.64
CA ILE A 737 4.65 23.63 32.94
C ILE A 737 3.77 23.62 34.18
N MET A 738 2.84 22.66 34.29
CA MET A 738 1.96 22.48 35.45
C MET A 738 2.75 22.33 36.76
N ARG A 739 3.87 21.62 36.75
CA ARG A 739 4.74 21.49 37.93
C ARG A 739 5.45 22.79 38.26
N GLN A 740 5.87 23.54 37.24
CA GLN A 740 6.47 24.85 37.45
C GLN A 740 5.46 25.85 38.03
N THR A 741 4.23 25.88 37.52
CA THR A 741 3.15 26.73 38.05
C THR A 741 2.74 26.32 39.46
N SER A 742 2.63 25.02 39.75
CA SER A 742 2.35 24.55 41.11
C SER A 742 3.47 24.91 42.10
N ALA A 743 4.74 24.79 41.70
CA ALA A 743 5.86 25.22 42.54
C ALA A 743 5.82 26.74 42.80
N TRP A 744 5.44 27.51 41.78
CA TRP A 744 5.24 28.95 41.91
C TRP A 744 4.09 29.30 42.85
N GLU A 745 2.94 28.64 42.75
CA GLU A 745 1.78 28.83 43.64
C GLU A 745 2.09 28.47 45.11
N CYS A 746 2.98 27.50 45.33
CA CYS A 746 3.43 27.09 46.66
C CYS A 746 4.67 27.87 47.16
N ASP A 747 5.00 29.02 46.57
CA ASP A 747 6.18 29.85 46.90
C ASP A 747 7.50 29.08 46.99
N SER A 748 7.60 27.98 46.23
CA SER A 748 8.77 27.11 46.19
C SER A 748 9.70 27.52 45.04
N SER A 749 10.98 27.13 45.11
CA SER A 749 11.92 27.39 44.02
C SER A 749 11.45 26.73 42.72
N MET A 750 11.12 27.54 41.70
CA MET A 750 10.63 27.04 40.41
C MET A 750 11.71 26.15 39.76
N PRO A 751 11.45 24.85 39.58
CA PRO A 751 12.41 23.95 38.95
C PRO A 751 12.60 24.32 37.47
N SER A 752 13.77 24.04 36.92
CA SER A 752 13.95 24.09 35.46
C SER A 752 12.99 23.14 34.76
N ILE A 753 12.60 23.44 33.52
CA ILE A 753 11.71 22.57 32.75
C ILE A 753 12.31 21.15 32.59
N LEU A 754 13.64 21.05 32.49
CA LEU A 754 14.35 19.77 32.43
C LEU A 754 14.17 18.97 33.73
N SER A 755 14.36 19.58 34.90
CA SER A 755 14.14 18.92 36.20
C SER A 755 12.66 18.59 36.46
N ALA A 756 11.75 19.43 35.95
CA ALA A 756 10.31 19.18 36.03
C ALA A 756 9.89 17.95 35.20
N ILE A 757 10.52 17.74 34.05
CA ILE A 757 10.30 16.55 33.21
C ILE A 757 11.06 15.33 33.74
N GLU A 758 12.27 15.50 34.26
CA GLU A 758 13.06 14.41 34.86
C GLU A 758 12.32 13.75 36.03
N SER A 759 11.58 14.55 36.81
CA SER A 759 10.74 14.04 37.88
C SER A 759 9.53 13.23 37.38
N ASN A 760 9.22 13.19 36.08
CA ASN A 760 8.28 12.24 35.48
C ASN A 760 8.89 10.83 35.33
N LEU A 761 10.22 10.75 35.23
CA LEU A 761 10.99 9.49 35.15
C LEU A 761 11.33 8.93 36.56
N GLY A 762 10.76 9.53 37.61
CA GLY A 762 10.97 9.19 39.01
C GLY A 762 10.13 8.00 39.50
N LEU A 763 10.77 6.86 39.78
CA LEU A 763 10.18 5.76 40.56
C LEU A 763 10.09 6.13 42.06
N PRO A 764 8.98 5.84 42.78
CA PRO A 764 7.79 5.11 42.33
C PRO A 764 6.58 6.01 41.94
N LYS A 765 6.43 7.21 42.49
CA LYS A 765 5.17 7.99 42.40
C LYS A 765 4.81 8.45 40.98
N ALA A 766 5.78 8.91 40.16
CA ALA A 766 5.49 9.36 38.80
C ALA A 766 5.33 8.18 37.82
N PHE A 767 6.08 7.09 38.05
CA PHE A 767 5.95 5.84 37.30
C PHE A 767 4.57 5.19 37.47
N MET A 768 3.95 5.32 38.65
CA MET A 768 2.56 4.85 38.85
C MET A 768 1.59 5.56 37.91
N PHE A 769 1.67 6.89 37.74
CA PHE A 769 0.82 7.58 36.75
C PHE A 769 1.09 7.11 35.32
N LEU A 770 2.35 6.85 34.97
CA LEU A 770 2.73 6.28 33.67
C LEU A 770 2.18 4.87 33.44
N CYS A 771 2.07 4.03 34.47
CA CYS A 771 1.52 2.69 34.34
C CYS A 771 -0.01 2.67 34.40
N PHE A 772 -0.63 3.50 35.24
CA PHE A 772 -2.08 3.50 35.48
C PHE A 772 -2.86 4.34 34.46
N MET A 773 -2.30 5.47 33.98
CA MET A 773 -3.03 6.30 33.01
C MET A 773 -3.27 5.61 31.67
N PRO A 774 -2.32 4.88 31.05
CA PRO A 774 -2.61 4.08 29.87
C PRO A 774 -3.69 3.02 30.13
N ILE A 775 -3.74 2.42 31.32
CA ILE A 775 -4.79 1.46 31.69
C ILE A 775 -6.15 2.17 31.79
N LEU A 776 -6.22 3.35 32.42
CA LEU A 776 -7.44 4.15 32.49
C LEU A 776 -7.90 4.64 31.11
N VAL A 777 -6.96 5.05 30.26
CA VAL A 777 -7.26 5.42 28.86
C VAL A 777 -7.76 4.20 28.10
N PHE A 778 -7.14 3.03 28.26
CA PHE A 778 -7.64 1.78 27.66
C PHE A 778 -9.05 1.45 28.13
N CYS A 779 -9.34 1.59 29.43
CA CYS A 779 -10.68 1.39 29.99
C CYS A 779 -11.68 2.45 29.47
N ALA A 780 -11.27 3.69 29.29
CA ALA A 780 -12.12 4.73 28.71
C ALA A 780 -12.42 4.43 27.24
N PHE A 781 -11.42 4.04 26.44
CA PHE A 781 -11.61 3.52 25.08
C PHE A 781 -12.58 2.33 25.09
N PHE A 782 -12.37 1.37 25.98
CA PHE A 782 -13.23 0.20 26.13
C PHE A 782 -14.71 0.56 26.33
N ILE A 783 -15.00 1.70 26.98
CA ILE A 783 -16.35 2.19 27.28
C ILE A 783 -16.92 3.07 26.16
N PHE A 784 -16.10 3.94 25.55
CA PHE A 784 -16.57 4.99 24.65
C PHE A 784 -16.44 4.67 23.15
N THR A 785 -15.64 3.67 22.75
CA THR A 785 -15.51 3.27 21.34
C THR A 785 -16.28 1.98 21.04
N ALA A 786 -17.12 2.03 20.02
CA ALA A 786 -18.02 0.93 19.63
C ALA A 786 -17.39 -0.09 18.67
N GLU A 787 -16.16 0.14 18.19
CA GLU A 787 -15.46 -0.70 17.22
C GLU A 787 -14.28 -1.50 17.84
N GLN A 788 -13.80 -2.52 17.11
CA GLN A 788 -13.08 -3.70 17.63
C GLN A 788 -11.74 -3.42 18.31
N LYS A 789 -11.65 -3.79 19.59
CA LYS A 789 -10.63 -3.32 20.55
C LYS A 789 -9.24 -3.95 20.34
N PRO A 790 -8.14 -3.18 20.51
CA PRO A 790 -6.80 -3.72 20.39
C PRO A 790 -6.45 -4.62 21.59
N PRO A 791 -5.56 -5.63 21.42
CA PRO A 791 -5.11 -6.45 22.53
C PRO A 791 -4.38 -5.60 23.58
N PHE A 792 -4.86 -5.66 24.83
CA PHE A 792 -4.39 -4.83 25.96
C PHE A 792 -2.87 -4.81 26.12
N GLY A 793 -2.21 -5.98 25.99
CA GLY A 793 -0.76 -6.08 26.13
C GLY A 793 0.02 -5.30 25.07
N THR A 794 -0.40 -5.38 23.81
CA THR A 794 0.21 -4.63 22.69
C THR A 794 -0.03 -3.14 22.86
N PHE A 795 -1.26 -2.76 23.23
CA PHE A 795 -1.61 -1.36 23.48
C PHE A 795 -0.72 -0.73 24.57
N LEU A 796 -0.57 -1.41 25.71
CA LEU A 796 0.27 -0.94 26.82
C LEU A 796 1.74 -0.81 26.39
N LEU A 797 2.27 -1.81 25.68
CA LEU A 797 3.66 -1.82 25.22
C LEU A 797 3.95 -0.67 24.26
N VAL A 798 3.12 -0.48 23.23
CA VAL A 798 3.28 0.58 22.23
C VAL A 798 3.19 1.95 22.89
N THR A 799 2.20 2.15 23.77
CA THR A 799 2.01 3.40 24.50
C THR A 799 3.23 3.74 25.37
N LEU A 800 3.78 2.74 26.06
CA LEU A 800 4.98 2.91 26.88
C LEU A 800 6.19 3.31 26.03
N ILE A 801 6.41 2.65 24.88
CA ILE A 801 7.52 2.99 23.96
C ILE A 801 7.33 4.42 23.42
N CYS A 802 6.12 4.78 22.97
CA CYS A 802 5.80 6.13 22.49
C CYS A 802 6.11 7.18 23.56
N TYR A 803 5.70 6.93 24.81
CA TYR A 803 5.96 7.82 25.93
C TYR A 803 7.46 7.98 26.21
N ILE A 804 8.23 6.88 26.22
CA ILE A 804 9.68 6.93 26.47
C ILE A 804 10.38 7.73 25.36
N VAL A 805 10.07 7.45 24.09
CA VAL A 805 10.62 8.17 22.94
C VAL A 805 10.24 9.66 22.98
N ALA A 806 8.98 9.97 23.30
CA ALA A 806 8.50 11.34 23.45
C ALA A 806 9.24 12.10 24.56
N ASN A 807 9.53 11.45 25.70
CA ASN A 807 10.36 12.06 26.76
C ASN A 807 11.76 12.36 26.23
N GLY A 808 12.40 11.41 25.56
CA GLY A 808 13.74 11.62 24.98
C GLY A 808 13.78 12.77 23.99
N PHE A 809 12.81 12.86 23.08
CA PHE A 809 12.70 13.98 22.15
C PHE A 809 12.39 15.31 22.81
N THR A 810 11.54 15.33 23.84
CA THR A 810 11.25 16.55 24.60
C THR A 810 12.50 17.04 25.32
N ILE A 811 13.26 16.13 25.94
CA ILE A 811 14.54 16.46 26.59
C ILE A 811 15.55 16.96 25.56
N LEU A 812 15.66 16.31 24.40
CA LEU A 812 16.54 16.74 23.30
C LEU A 812 16.16 18.13 22.80
N LEU A 813 14.86 18.41 22.64
CA LEU A 813 14.34 19.72 22.25
C LEU A 813 14.71 20.80 23.27
N ILE A 814 14.59 20.51 24.56
CA ILE A 814 14.97 21.43 25.65
C ILE A 814 16.46 21.70 25.64
N LEU A 815 17.29 20.65 25.55
CA LEU A 815 18.75 20.77 25.56
C LEU A 815 19.26 21.51 24.32
N SER A 816 18.72 21.22 23.14
CA SER A 816 19.06 21.92 21.89
C SER A 816 18.62 23.39 21.92
N SER A 817 17.41 23.67 22.42
CA SER A 817 16.93 25.06 22.60
C SER A 817 17.81 25.82 23.59
N LYS A 818 18.19 25.20 24.72
CA LYS A 818 19.11 25.79 25.69
C LYS A 818 20.48 26.07 25.05
N LEU A 819 21.04 25.10 24.33
CA LEU A 819 22.32 25.25 23.65
C LEU A 819 22.28 26.40 22.65
N LEU A 820 21.22 26.48 21.83
CA LEU A 820 21.04 27.55 20.85
C LEU A 820 21.02 28.92 21.53
N LEU A 821 20.22 29.10 22.59
CA LEU A 821 20.14 30.35 23.33
C LEU A 821 21.49 30.74 23.95
N TYR A 822 22.23 29.77 24.49
CA TYR A 822 23.56 29.98 25.06
C TYR A 822 24.56 30.40 23.98
N VAL A 823 24.60 29.71 22.84
CA VAL A 823 25.48 30.05 21.72
C VAL A 823 25.18 31.46 21.20
N VAL A 824 23.90 31.81 21.02
CA VAL A 824 23.47 33.15 20.58
C VAL A 824 23.88 34.21 21.60
N ALA A 825 23.72 33.96 22.90
CA ALA A 825 24.15 34.89 23.95
C ALA A 825 25.68 35.06 24.00
N ILE A 826 26.44 33.97 23.91
CA ILE A 826 27.91 34.03 23.88
C ILE A 826 28.39 34.78 22.64
N LEU A 827 27.82 34.50 21.46
CA LEU A 827 28.14 35.20 20.21
C LEU A 827 27.82 36.70 20.32
N HIS A 828 26.68 37.05 20.93
CA HIS A 828 26.29 38.44 21.18
C HIS A 828 27.25 39.15 22.13
N VAL A 829 27.62 38.53 23.25
CA VAL A 829 28.61 39.11 24.19
C VAL A 829 29.99 39.23 23.54
N PHE A 830 30.42 38.23 22.77
CA PHE A 830 31.68 38.23 22.05
C PHE A 830 31.74 39.35 21.01
N THR A 831 30.71 39.48 20.18
CA THR A 831 30.60 40.57 19.19
C THR A 831 30.56 41.93 19.86
N LYS A 832 29.78 42.08 20.95
CA LYS A 832 29.73 43.32 21.75
C LYS A 832 31.10 43.68 22.34
N ARG A 833 31.81 42.73 22.96
CA ARG A 833 33.15 42.96 23.53
C ARG A 833 34.19 43.27 22.44
N ARG A 834 34.15 42.58 21.29
CA ARG A 834 35.04 42.83 20.16
C ARG A 834 34.77 44.20 19.52
N TRP A 835 33.50 44.60 19.43
CA TRP A 835 33.10 45.91 18.97
C TRP A 835 33.52 47.03 19.93
N GLN A 836 33.39 46.82 21.24
CA GLN A 836 33.86 47.75 22.27
C GLN A 836 35.40 47.86 22.27
N SER A 837 36.11 46.75 22.07
CA SER A 837 37.57 46.74 21.92
C SER A 837 38.02 47.50 20.66
N TRP A 838 37.30 47.33 19.54
CA TRP A 838 37.57 48.08 18.31
C TRP A 838 37.24 49.58 18.46
N GLY A 839 36.16 49.90 19.17
CA GLY A 839 35.76 51.27 19.52
C GLY A 839 36.75 51.98 20.45
N ASN A 840 37.51 51.25 21.27
CA ASN A 840 38.60 51.82 22.08
C ASN A 840 39.91 52.01 21.28
N GLY A 841 40.04 51.39 20.09
CA GLY A 841 41.20 51.52 19.20
C GLY A 841 41.04 52.57 18.09
N VAL A 842 39.81 53.06 17.85
CA VAL A 842 39.52 54.06 16.82
C VAL A 842 38.65 55.16 17.45
N GLN A 843 39.22 56.34 17.65
CA GLN A 843 38.47 57.58 17.89
C GLN A 843 37.57 57.86 16.68
N SER A 844 36.39 57.24 16.61
CA SER A 844 35.35 57.66 15.69
C SER A 844 34.27 58.40 16.47
N ALA A 845 34.40 59.73 16.49
CA ALA A 845 33.36 60.66 16.92
C ALA A 845 32.01 60.44 16.18
N PHE A 846 32.05 59.70 15.05
CA PHE A 846 30.90 59.35 14.24
C PHE A 846 29.98 58.29 14.87
N LEU A 847 30.48 57.40 15.73
CA LEU A 847 29.67 56.32 16.33
C LEU A 847 28.91 56.75 17.59
N GLY A 848 29.41 57.75 18.32
CA GLY A 848 28.68 58.36 19.44
C GLY A 848 27.36 59.00 19.01
N GLN A 849 27.27 59.39 17.73
CA GLN A 849 26.12 60.05 17.13
C GLN A 849 25.01 59.08 16.68
N PHE A 850 25.34 57.81 16.41
CA PHE A 850 24.34 56.78 16.09
C PHE A 850 23.67 56.20 17.35
N LEU A 851 24.37 56.18 18.48
CA LEU A 851 23.80 55.83 19.79
C LEU A 851 23.02 57.01 20.43
N SER A 852 23.18 58.24 19.91
CA SER A 852 22.47 59.42 20.41
C SER A 852 21.16 59.73 19.67
N PHE A 853 20.64 58.83 18.82
CA PHE A 853 19.27 58.92 18.31
C PHE A 853 18.26 58.56 19.41
N SER A 854 18.20 59.42 20.42
CA SER A 854 17.15 59.46 21.42
C SER A 854 16.68 60.90 21.62
N SER A 855 16.27 61.56 20.52
CA SER A 855 15.65 62.88 20.54
C SER A 855 14.13 62.82 20.83
N PHE A 856 13.71 61.93 21.74
CA PHE A 856 12.38 61.92 22.35
C PHE A 856 12.48 61.81 23.88
N GLN A 857 13.54 62.34 24.48
CA GLN A 857 13.82 62.25 25.93
C GLN A 857 13.08 63.27 26.81
N SER A 858 12.25 64.17 26.27
CA SER A 858 11.62 65.25 27.05
C SER A 858 10.13 65.03 27.41
N VAL A 859 9.52 63.90 27.06
CA VAL A 859 8.12 63.63 27.40
C VAL A 859 8.06 62.70 28.62
N LYS A 860 7.45 63.16 29.72
CA LYS A 860 7.23 62.41 30.97
C LYS A 860 6.63 61.01 30.74
N ILE A 861 5.82 60.88 29.68
CA ILE A 861 5.21 59.64 29.20
C ILE A 861 6.27 58.68 28.63
N VAL A 862 7.25 59.16 27.85
CA VAL A 862 8.36 58.34 27.32
C VAL A 862 9.31 57.89 28.43
N GLN A 863 9.48 58.68 29.49
CA GLN A 863 10.25 58.30 30.69
C GLN A 863 9.52 57.25 31.54
N MET A 864 8.19 57.36 31.69
CA MET A 864 7.37 56.31 32.32
C MET A 864 7.28 55.03 31.49
N LEU A 865 7.19 55.15 30.16
CA LEU A 865 7.20 54.04 29.21
C LEU A 865 8.57 53.32 29.22
N ARG A 866 9.69 54.06 29.30
CA ARG A 866 11.04 53.49 29.40
C ARG A 866 11.30 52.76 30.72
N ASN A 867 10.68 53.20 31.81
CA ASN A 867 10.83 52.59 33.13
C ASN A 867 9.93 51.35 33.32
N ASN A 868 8.92 51.15 32.47
CA ASN A 868 7.99 50.02 32.54
C ASN A 868 7.76 49.38 31.16
N PRO A 869 8.76 48.68 30.59
CA PRO A 869 8.64 48.02 29.28
C PRO A 869 7.47 47.02 29.23
N ASN A 870 7.13 46.42 30.37
CA ASN A 870 5.99 45.51 30.51
C ASN A 870 4.64 46.20 30.25
N ILE A 871 4.48 47.49 30.57
CA ILE A 871 3.24 48.24 30.31
C ILE A 871 3.10 48.52 28.82
N ILE A 872 4.18 48.85 28.11
CA ILE A 872 4.16 49.05 26.64
C ILE A 872 3.70 47.77 25.95
N VAL A 873 4.31 46.65 26.33
CA VAL A 873 4.02 45.35 25.75
C VAL A 873 2.58 44.94 26.06
N ALA A 874 2.08 45.17 27.28
CA ALA A 874 0.68 44.91 27.63
C ALA A 874 -0.32 45.80 26.85
N VAL A 875 -0.04 47.09 26.72
CA VAL A 875 -0.89 48.05 26.00
C VAL A 875 -0.89 47.80 24.49
N ALA A 876 0.20 47.29 23.92
CA ALA A 876 0.26 46.89 22.51
C ALA A 876 -0.39 45.53 22.25
N THR A 877 -0.26 44.58 23.18
CA THR A 877 -0.72 43.20 22.98
C THR A 877 -2.24 43.06 23.17
N LEU A 878 -2.84 43.74 24.15
CA LEU A 878 -4.29 43.71 24.39
C LEU A 878 -5.14 44.05 23.14
N PRO A 879 -4.91 45.18 22.43
CA PRO A 879 -5.64 45.51 21.21
C PRO A 879 -5.38 44.50 20.08
N LEU A 880 -4.15 44.01 19.93
CA LEU A 880 -3.80 43.04 18.89
C LEU A 880 -4.46 41.68 19.13
N VAL A 881 -4.55 41.23 20.38
CA VAL A 881 -5.27 39.99 20.76
C VAL A 881 -6.77 40.17 20.56
N CYS A 882 -7.35 41.30 21.00
CA CYS A 882 -8.80 41.50 21.01
C CYS A 882 -9.40 41.97 19.67
N LEU A 883 -8.65 42.71 18.85
CA LEU A 883 -9.20 43.42 17.68
C LEU A 883 -8.58 43.02 16.33
N VAL A 884 -7.44 42.32 16.33
CA VAL A 884 -6.74 41.95 15.08
C VAL A 884 -6.68 40.44 14.91
N HIS A 885 -5.85 39.76 15.70
CA HIS A 885 -5.79 38.30 15.72
C HIS A 885 -5.01 37.84 16.98
N PRO A 886 -5.54 36.90 17.78
CA PRO A 886 -4.88 36.40 19.00
C PRO A 886 -3.43 35.98 18.80
N ALA A 887 -3.11 35.34 17.67
CA ALA A 887 -1.76 34.88 17.37
C ALA A 887 -0.73 36.03 17.25
N ILE A 888 -1.12 37.20 16.73
CA ILE A 888 -0.20 38.32 16.55
C ILE A 888 0.10 38.98 17.90
N GLY A 889 -0.92 39.15 18.74
CA GLY A 889 -0.74 39.67 20.09
C GLY A 889 0.06 38.71 20.99
N LEU A 890 -0.19 37.40 20.92
CA LEU A 890 0.63 36.37 21.59
C LEU A 890 2.07 36.36 21.06
N GLY A 891 2.28 36.56 19.76
CA GLY A 891 3.60 36.65 19.15
C GLY A 891 4.43 37.81 19.71
N LEU A 892 3.82 38.98 19.91
CA LEU A 892 4.47 40.14 20.53
C LEU A 892 4.85 39.91 21.99
N LEU A 893 3.98 39.23 22.78
CA LEU A 893 4.31 38.82 24.15
C LEU A 893 5.51 37.88 24.17
N LEU A 894 5.51 36.86 23.30
CA LEU A 894 6.60 35.90 23.18
C LEU A 894 7.92 36.56 22.79
N LEU A 895 7.90 37.47 21.82
CA LEU A 895 9.09 38.24 21.39
C LEU A 895 9.66 39.10 22.52
N SER A 896 8.80 39.77 23.28
CA SER A 896 9.21 40.58 24.45
C SER A 896 9.84 39.71 25.53
N HIS A 897 9.19 38.61 25.91
CA HIS A 897 9.73 37.68 26.90
C HIS A 897 11.05 37.05 26.44
N ALA A 898 11.15 36.66 25.16
CA ALA A 898 12.38 36.13 24.59
C ALA A 898 13.52 37.16 24.63
N PHE A 899 13.23 38.44 24.33
CA PHE A 899 14.20 39.52 24.40
C PHE A 899 14.70 39.75 25.84
N HIS A 900 13.79 39.79 26.82
CA HIS A 900 14.16 39.93 28.23
C HIS A 900 14.99 38.74 28.74
N ALA A 901 14.59 37.51 28.39
CA ALA A 901 15.34 36.31 28.74
C ALA A 901 16.76 36.32 28.11
N HIS A 902 16.86 36.72 26.85
CA HIS A 902 18.15 36.86 26.14
C HIS A 902 19.04 37.95 26.76
N SER A 903 18.48 39.10 27.11
CA SER A 903 19.22 40.18 27.78
C SER A 903 19.77 39.74 29.13
N ASN A 904 18.96 39.04 29.93
CA ASN A 904 19.40 38.49 31.21
C ASN A 904 20.50 37.43 31.01
N LEU A 905 20.34 36.54 30.02
CA LEU A 905 21.37 35.55 29.69
C LEU A 905 22.67 36.20 29.21
N CYS A 906 22.60 37.26 28.40
CA CYS A 906 23.77 38.03 27.99
C CYS A 906 24.45 38.72 29.18
N SER A 907 23.67 39.24 30.15
CA SER A 907 24.24 39.85 31.36
C SER A 907 24.97 38.85 32.25
N PHE A 908 24.54 37.59 32.25
CA PHE A 908 25.24 36.50 32.95
C PHE A 908 26.59 36.14 32.32
N PHE A 909 26.73 36.26 30.99
CA PHE A 909 27.99 36.00 30.26
C PHE A 909 28.88 37.25 30.07
N SER A 910 28.32 38.44 30.29
CA SER A 910 29.02 39.72 30.24
C SER A 910 29.88 39.91 31.48
#